data_AF-A0A956DGK5-F1
#
_entry.id   AF-A0A956DGK5-F1
#
_cell.length_a   1.000
_cell.length_b   1.000
_cell.length_c   1.000
_cell.angle_alpha   90.00
_cell.angle_beta   90.00
_cell.angle_gamma   90.00
#
_symmetry.space_group_name_H-M   'P 1'
#
loop_
_entity.id
_entity.type
_entity.pdbx_description
1 polymer ?
#
loop_
_entity_poly.entity_id
_entity_poly.type
_entity_poly.pdbx_seq_one_letter_code
_entity_poly.pdbx_strand_id
1 'polypeptide(L)'
;MLRWLALVSMLVACGSSPPPPVYRLDAPGRDTAVRLARRLPPGASSCAVARVAELAERRRQLLRPISSFELFAWDPGSPVLAIAQASRRGVDGRESRRILVHVDDVAEARSWLVDGARVSVKWVEEDPCVGDGRECRRWHARSLDPHTIEIGRGAWSGHEGGIDTTRRCVDLAARRADALEVAIERQGLGVVVDDLGTSFGAPGVDHVVVTSPETLGIRWEEDLELPSELPLEVLEVLLETREDSRSSVIALAAHRESRRTGGGVHTWARIRWEDMELARDDAERMREARALAERARLPIPVDQVDATDRALIERQVALRRARMEQSGPEAAREQAEALRTLLERAAAVHPDDAELVGLLVRALLELGEGEEAASWASRMLEASIGDPEHWRQSRRRALAAVGPEALEDALRSDGLARGRDAELAAEVLVAHAARYDAAEAAWLASRTFARVGPRPAPVRSLTLPSTSFFETLWTAMNVEGLARSLHVVLTTDAPMEPRVLGSAEAPIVSWPEGSRGVRVGASTLTSPDGLHGFGRALTMGLPTDARFELVIAVLPFGGDPRHPDAVLRARGKVGAGGVELEAVAATPNVGLRWETLERYLGRPFDGLEARLFPPPDLELELEADADVERLLERAEDEDAALDCRATGLRVRCQTTPDRDVARRAWRRVVEPWIGRPDRTTTRP
;
A
#
# COMPACT_ATOMS: atom_id res chain seq x y z
N MET A 1 -37.54 -42.35 -46.64
CA MET A 1 -38.99 -42.42 -46.91
C MET A 1 -39.69 -42.04 -45.62
N LEU A 2 -40.10 -40.76 -45.45
CA LEU A 2 -41.33 -40.17 -45.98
C LEU A 2 -42.61 -40.80 -45.41
N ARG A 3 -43.50 -39.91 -44.93
CA ARG A 3 -44.88 -40.10 -44.47
C ARG A 3 -44.89 -40.57 -43.02
N TRP A 4 -45.20 -39.73 -42.04
CA TRP A 4 -46.49 -39.07 -41.86
C TRP A 4 -46.36 -37.64 -41.31
N LEU A 5 -46.72 -36.69 -42.17
CA LEU A 5 -46.99 -35.28 -41.90
C LEU A 5 -48.40 -35.06 -42.46
N ALA A 6 -49.29 -34.42 -41.70
CA ALA A 6 -50.66 -33.98 -42.04
C ALA A 6 -51.76 -34.55 -41.13
N LEU A 7 -51.76 -34.12 -39.88
CA LEU A 7 -52.98 -33.86 -39.12
C LEU A 7 -52.63 -32.81 -38.07
N VAL A 8 -53.51 -31.84 -37.84
CA VAL A 8 -53.37 -30.68 -36.95
C VAL A 8 -52.72 -29.43 -37.57
N SER A 9 -53.16 -29.07 -38.78
CA SER A 9 -53.19 -27.67 -39.21
C SER A 9 -54.58 -27.38 -39.76
N MET A 10 -55.27 -26.40 -39.15
CA MET A 10 -56.58 -25.84 -39.49
C MET A 10 -57.84 -26.46 -38.87
N LEU A 11 -58.10 -26.08 -37.62
CA LEU A 11 -59.37 -25.49 -37.17
C LEU A 11 -58.97 -24.24 -36.36
N VAL A 12 -58.73 -23.10 -37.02
CA VAL A 12 -59.65 -21.95 -37.13
C VAL A 12 -60.28 -21.54 -35.79
N ALA A 13 -59.57 -20.62 -35.12
CA ALA A 13 -60.05 -19.35 -34.59
C ALA A 13 -61.53 -19.19 -34.20
N CYS A 14 -61.78 -19.01 -32.89
CA CYS A 14 -62.76 -18.07 -32.37
C CYS A 14 -62.33 -17.64 -30.96
N GLY A 15 -62.40 -16.34 -30.67
CA GLY A 15 -62.43 -15.85 -29.29
C GLY A 15 -61.18 -15.19 -28.77
N SER A 16 -60.70 -14.17 -29.49
CA SER A 16 -60.12 -13.01 -28.84
C SER A 16 -61.07 -12.50 -27.75
N SER A 17 -60.71 -12.70 -26.50
CA SER A 17 -60.87 -11.66 -25.51
C SER A 17 -59.53 -11.61 -24.78
N PRO A 18 -58.69 -10.57 -24.96
CA PRO A 18 -57.79 -10.25 -23.86
C PRO A 18 -58.70 -10.16 -22.61
N PRO A 19 -58.28 -10.67 -21.43
CA PRO A 19 -58.94 -10.19 -20.23
C PRO A 19 -58.92 -8.66 -20.38
N PRO A 20 -60.06 -7.95 -20.26
CA PRO A 20 -60.00 -6.51 -20.22
C PRO A 20 -58.88 -6.19 -19.23
N PRO A 21 -58.00 -5.21 -19.49
CA PRO A 21 -57.12 -4.79 -18.43
C PRO A 21 -58.06 -4.49 -17.28
N VAL A 22 -57.96 -5.29 -16.21
CA VAL A 22 -58.53 -4.89 -14.93
C VAL A 22 -57.59 -3.78 -14.48
N TYR A 23 -57.61 -2.66 -15.19
CA TYR A 23 -57.54 -1.38 -14.56
C TYR A 23 -58.76 -1.39 -13.65
N ARG A 24 -58.59 -1.92 -12.43
CA ARG A 24 -59.30 -1.34 -11.30
C ARG A 24 -58.90 0.13 -11.34
N LEU A 25 -59.70 0.93 -12.04
CA LEU A 25 -59.65 2.38 -11.98
C LEU A 25 -59.99 2.88 -10.56
N ASP A 26 -60.42 1.97 -9.68
CA ASP A 26 -60.59 2.17 -8.24
C ASP A 26 -59.65 1.29 -7.40
N ALA A 27 -58.39 1.08 -7.83
CA ALA A 27 -57.38 0.54 -6.93
C ALA A 27 -57.02 1.63 -5.90
N PRO A 28 -57.23 1.42 -4.58
CA PRO A 28 -57.02 2.45 -3.57
C PRO A 28 -55.59 3.01 -3.59
N GLY A 29 -54.60 2.31 -4.17
CA GLY A 29 -53.19 2.70 -4.18
C GLY A 29 -52.84 4.00 -4.91
N ARG A 30 -53.52 4.35 -6.01
CA ARG A 30 -53.07 5.45 -6.89
C ARG A 30 -53.14 6.82 -6.23
N ASP A 31 -54.30 7.16 -5.70
CA ASP A 31 -54.51 8.40 -4.96
C ASP A 31 -53.94 8.31 -3.54
N THR A 32 -53.89 7.11 -2.96
CA THR A 32 -53.32 6.92 -1.60
C THR A 32 -51.85 7.29 -1.55
N ALA A 33 -51.03 6.84 -2.50
CA ALA A 33 -49.60 7.15 -2.48
C ALA A 33 -49.35 8.68 -2.57
N VAL A 34 -50.13 9.39 -3.38
CA VAL A 34 -50.08 10.86 -3.48
C VAL A 34 -50.59 11.53 -2.19
N ARG A 35 -51.65 11.00 -1.57
CA ARG A 35 -52.15 11.49 -0.27
C ARG A 35 -51.12 11.29 0.85
N LEU A 36 -50.41 10.16 0.88
CA LEU A 36 -49.31 9.94 1.82
C LEU A 36 -48.20 10.95 1.58
N ALA A 37 -47.80 11.15 0.32
CA ALA A 37 -46.74 12.09 -0.03
C ALA A 37 -47.07 13.54 0.40
N ARG A 38 -48.34 13.96 0.30
CA ARG A 38 -48.81 15.27 0.79
C ARG A 38 -48.72 15.44 2.32
N ARG A 39 -48.69 14.33 3.06
CA ARG A 39 -48.53 14.33 4.53
C ARG A 39 -47.08 14.32 4.96
N LEU A 40 -46.12 14.14 4.03
CA LEU A 40 -44.70 14.24 4.34
C LEU A 40 -44.36 15.67 4.76
N PRO A 41 -43.42 15.84 5.69
CA PRO A 41 -43.02 17.16 6.12
C PRO A 41 -42.28 17.92 5.00
N PRO A 42 -42.38 19.27 4.96
CA PRO A 42 -41.69 20.09 3.98
C PRO A 42 -40.18 20.17 4.26
N GLY A 43 -39.42 20.66 3.27
CA GLY A 43 -37.97 20.91 3.39
C GLY A 43 -37.09 19.67 3.21
N ALA A 44 -37.59 18.63 2.55
CA ALA A 44 -36.83 17.42 2.27
C ALA A 44 -35.82 17.63 1.12
N SER A 45 -34.63 17.03 1.24
CA SER A 45 -33.64 16.96 0.15
C SER A 45 -33.91 15.79 -0.79
N SER A 46 -34.67 14.78 -0.35
CA SER A 46 -35.17 13.71 -1.20
C SER A 46 -36.62 13.35 -0.85
N CYS A 47 -37.37 12.89 -1.85
CA CYS A 47 -38.70 12.33 -1.70
C CYS A 47 -38.88 11.15 -2.65
N ALA A 48 -39.53 10.08 -2.17
CA ALA A 48 -39.91 8.94 -2.99
C ALA A 48 -41.35 8.51 -2.67
N VAL A 49 -42.08 8.05 -3.69
CA VAL A 49 -43.48 7.60 -3.60
C VAL A 49 -43.62 6.31 -4.40
N ALA A 50 -44.16 5.26 -3.80
CA ALA A 50 -44.45 4.00 -4.50
C ALA A 50 -45.85 3.46 -4.23
N ARG A 51 -46.39 2.82 -5.28
CA ARG A 51 -47.70 2.18 -5.35
C ARG A 51 -47.52 0.67 -5.30
N VAL A 52 -47.15 0.16 -4.13
CA VAL A 52 -46.78 -1.25 -3.92
C VAL A 52 -47.89 -2.22 -4.33
N ALA A 53 -49.15 -1.86 -4.08
CA ALA A 53 -50.33 -2.65 -4.43
C ALA A 53 -50.54 -2.84 -5.94
N GLU A 54 -49.98 -1.96 -6.80
CA GLU A 54 -50.10 -2.08 -8.26
C GLU A 54 -49.18 -3.19 -8.81
N LEU A 55 -48.27 -3.73 -8.00
CA LEU A 55 -47.38 -4.81 -8.38
C LEU A 55 -47.74 -6.11 -7.65
N ALA A 56 -47.89 -7.18 -8.43
CA ALA A 56 -48.09 -8.53 -7.91
C ALA A 56 -46.95 -8.93 -6.97
N GLU A 57 -47.30 -9.57 -5.85
CA GLU A 57 -46.36 -9.90 -4.77
C GLU A 57 -45.08 -10.59 -5.25
N ARG A 58 -45.21 -11.59 -6.14
CA ARG A 58 -44.06 -12.32 -6.72
C ARG A 58 -43.02 -11.44 -7.43
N ARG A 59 -43.44 -10.26 -7.91
CA ARG A 59 -42.57 -9.32 -8.64
C ARG A 59 -41.99 -8.22 -7.75
N ARG A 60 -42.50 -8.03 -6.54
CA ARG A 60 -42.04 -6.96 -5.62
C ARG A 60 -40.55 -7.08 -5.32
N GLN A 61 -40.08 -8.29 -5.01
CA GLN A 61 -38.67 -8.54 -4.72
C GLN A 61 -37.72 -8.17 -5.85
N LEU A 62 -38.18 -8.25 -7.10
CA LEU A 62 -37.37 -7.92 -8.27
C LEU A 62 -37.13 -6.41 -8.36
N LEU A 63 -38.05 -5.56 -7.90
CA LEU A 63 -37.85 -4.10 -7.90
C LEU A 63 -36.86 -3.61 -6.85
N ARG A 64 -36.58 -4.42 -5.83
CA ARG A 64 -35.76 -4.01 -4.69
C ARG A 64 -34.36 -3.46 -5.06
N PRO A 65 -33.61 -4.02 -6.02
CA PRO A 65 -32.28 -3.52 -6.39
C PRO A 65 -32.27 -2.18 -7.12
N ILE A 66 -33.41 -1.76 -7.70
CA ILE A 66 -33.52 -0.54 -8.51
C ILE A 66 -34.44 0.52 -7.89
N SER A 67 -35.14 0.16 -6.82
CA SER A 67 -36.01 1.05 -6.05
C SER A 67 -35.19 2.08 -5.26
N SER A 68 -35.73 3.29 -5.16
CA SER A 68 -35.19 4.39 -4.36
C SER A 68 -35.58 4.32 -2.88
N PHE A 69 -36.45 3.38 -2.50
CA PHE A 69 -36.80 3.09 -1.10
C PHE A 69 -35.80 2.18 -0.42
N GLU A 70 -35.59 2.40 0.88
CA GLU A 70 -34.85 1.46 1.72
C GLU A 70 -35.73 0.26 2.14
N LEU A 71 -35.69 -0.74 1.26
CA LEU A 71 -35.65 -2.20 1.47
C LEU A 71 -36.84 -2.97 2.07
N PHE A 72 -37.82 -2.40 2.77
CA PHE A 72 -38.90 -3.23 3.37
C PHE A 72 -40.25 -3.22 2.61
N ALA A 73 -40.56 -2.18 1.84
CA ALA A 73 -41.85 -2.10 1.12
C ALA A 73 -42.02 -3.19 0.06
N TRP A 74 -40.90 -3.71 -0.46
CA TRP A 74 -40.85 -4.70 -1.52
C TRP A 74 -40.54 -6.13 -1.02
N ASP A 75 -40.41 -6.31 0.30
CA ASP A 75 -40.12 -7.62 0.89
C ASP A 75 -41.33 -8.58 0.77
N PRO A 76 -41.09 -9.91 0.69
CA PRO A 76 -42.16 -10.90 0.67
C PRO A 76 -43.08 -10.79 1.89
N GLY A 77 -44.39 -10.95 1.69
CA GLY A 77 -45.37 -10.84 2.76
C GLY A 77 -45.53 -9.43 3.33
N SER A 78 -44.96 -8.39 2.71
CA SER A 78 -45.14 -7.01 3.17
C SER A 78 -46.60 -6.57 3.03
N PRO A 79 -47.25 -6.10 4.13
CA PRO A 79 -48.64 -5.63 4.11
C PRO A 79 -48.77 -4.20 3.56
N VAL A 80 -47.70 -3.62 3.03
CA VAL A 80 -47.67 -2.25 2.51
C VAL A 80 -48.38 -2.18 1.17
N LEU A 81 -49.36 -1.27 1.06
CA LEU A 81 -50.12 -0.99 -0.15
C LEU A 81 -49.58 0.23 -0.91
N ALA A 82 -49.13 1.23 -0.17
CA ALA A 82 -48.51 2.43 -0.69
C ALA A 82 -47.51 2.97 0.33
N ILE A 83 -46.47 3.65 -0.16
CA ILE A 83 -45.42 4.21 0.68
C ILE A 83 -44.98 5.56 0.13
N ALA A 84 -44.69 6.50 1.04
CA ALA A 84 -44.05 7.75 0.73
C ALA A 84 -42.91 7.99 1.73
N GLN A 85 -41.76 8.44 1.27
CA GLN A 85 -40.57 8.69 2.08
C GLN A 85 -40.04 10.08 1.79
N ALA A 86 -39.61 10.78 2.84
CA ALA A 86 -38.81 11.98 2.75
C ALA A 86 -37.52 11.81 3.57
N SER A 87 -36.40 12.28 3.03
CA SER A 87 -35.16 12.44 3.79
C SER A 87 -34.62 13.85 3.70
N ARG A 88 -33.95 14.27 4.77
CA ARG A 88 -33.22 15.52 4.86
C ARG A 88 -31.87 15.25 5.50
N ARG A 89 -30.80 15.78 4.91
CA ARG A 89 -29.48 15.84 5.55
C ARG A 89 -29.27 17.22 6.16
N GLY A 90 -28.99 17.28 7.46
CA GLY A 90 -28.63 18.49 8.18
C GLY A 90 -27.21 18.98 7.83
N VAL A 91 -26.89 20.21 8.22
CA VAL A 91 -25.55 20.81 8.05
C VAL A 91 -24.48 20.04 8.84
N ASP A 92 -24.88 19.39 9.93
CA ASP A 92 -24.05 18.50 10.75
C ASP A 92 -23.83 17.10 10.13
N GLY A 93 -24.30 16.89 8.90
CA GLY A 93 -24.21 15.62 8.17
C GLY A 93 -25.21 14.56 8.66
N ARG A 94 -26.03 14.84 9.68
CA ARG A 94 -27.01 13.87 10.17
C ARG A 94 -28.21 13.77 9.24
N GLU A 95 -28.70 12.56 9.04
CA GLU A 95 -29.86 12.31 8.20
C GLU A 95 -31.12 12.08 9.05
N SER A 96 -32.16 12.86 8.75
CA SER A 96 -33.51 12.69 9.27
C SER A 96 -34.41 12.11 8.19
N ARG A 97 -35.26 11.16 8.58
CA ARG A 97 -36.16 10.45 7.68
C ARG A 97 -37.56 10.35 8.25
N ARG A 98 -38.53 10.47 7.35
CA ARG A 98 -39.95 10.20 7.62
C ARG A 98 -40.49 9.32 6.50
N ILE A 99 -41.08 8.20 6.88
CA ILE A 99 -41.68 7.23 5.97
C ILE A 99 -43.12 7.05 6.40
N LEU A 100 -44.05 7.21 5.46
CA LEU A 100 -45.47 6.98 5.65
C LEU A 100 -45.86 5.77 4.83
N VAL A 101 -46.47 4.78 5.46
CA VAL A 101 -46.97 3.58 4.81
C VAL A 101 -48.46 3.47 4.99
N HIS A 102 -49.16 3.08 3.92
CA HIS A 102 -50.57 2.71 3.97
C HIS A 102 -50.71 1.20 3.92
N VAL A 103 -51.59 0.68 4.77
CA VAL A 103 -51.80 -0.76 5.00
C VAL A 103 -53.30 -1.03 5.15
N ASP A 104 -53.73 -2.26 4.89
CA ASP A 104 -55.13 -2.66 5.12
C ASP A 104 -55.45 -2.71 6.62
N ASP A 105 -54.57 -3.29 7.43
CA ASP A 105 -54.70 -3.38 8.89
C ASP A 105 -53.38 -3.00 9.59
N VAL A 106 -53.44 -1.98 10.46
CA VAL A 106 -52.29 -1.52 11.26
C VAL A 106 -51.84 -2.55 12.29
N ALA A 107 -52.75 -3.38 12.83
CA ALA A 107 -52.39 -4.40 13.82
C ALA A 107 -51.53 -5.50 13.19
N GLU A 108 -51.94 -5.99 12.02
CA GLU A 108 -51.16 -6.94 11.21
C GLU A 108 -49.82 -6.33 10.77
N ALA A 109 -49.86 -5.12 10.23
CA ALA A 109 -48.64 -4.43 9.79
C ALA A 109 -47.66 -4.14 10.93
N ARG A 110 -48.15 -3.85 12.13
CA ARG A 110 -47.31 -3.69 13.33
C ARG A 110 -46.56 -4.98 13.66
N SER A 111 -47.25 -6.13 13.70
CA SER A 111 -46.58 -7.41 13.98
C SER A 111 -45.53 -7.71 12.92
N TRP A 112 -45.85 -7.50 11.65
CA TRP A 112 -44.89 -7.69 10.57
C TRP A 112 -43.67 -6.75 10.70
N LEU A 113 -43.87 -5.46 10.98
CA LEU A 113 -42.78 -4.50 11.10
C LEU A 113 -41.86 -4.77 12.31
N VAL A 114 -42.39 -5.26 13.42
CA VAL A 114 -41.62 -5.51 14.64
C VAL A 114 -40.88 -6.84 14.59
N ASP A 115 -41.55 -7.89 14.10
CA ASP A 115 -41.06 -9.27 14.21
C ASP A 115 -40.51 -9.84 12.88
N GLY A 116 -41.03 -9.37 11.75
CA GLY A 116 -40.75 -9.96 10.42
C GLY A 116 -39.91 -9.07 9.49
N ALA A 117 -39.97 -7.75 9.63
CA ALA A 117 -39.24 -6.82 8.79
C ALA A 117 -37.74 -6.81 9.14
N ARG A 118 -36.90 -6.59 8.12
CA ARG A 118 -35.44 -6.49 8.31
C ARG A 118 -35.00 -5.22 9.07
N VAL A 119 -35.88 -4.23 9.18
CA VAL A 119 -35.63 -2.98 9.92
C VAL A 119 -36.18 -3.16 11.33
N SER A 120 -35.31 -3.20 12.33
CA SER A 120 -35.74 -3.22 13.73
C SER A 120 -36.32 -1.85 14.10
N VAL A 121 -37.64 -1.77 14.22
CA VAL A 121 -38.38 -0.57 14.61
C VAL A 121 -38.94 -0.71 16.02
N LYS A 122 -38.92 0.37 16.80
CA LYS A 122 -39.61 0.43 18.10
C LYS A 122 -41.01 1.03 17.91
N TRP A 123 -42.07 0.32 18.33
CA TRP A 123 -43.42 0.90 18.34
C TRP A 123 -43.57 1.93 19.46
N VAL A 124 -44.09 3.11 19.15
CA VAL A 124 -44.28 4.24 20.09
C VAL A 124 -45.66 4.87 19.91
N GLU A 125 -46.18 5.50 20.96
CA GLU A 125 -47.46 6.22 20.91
C GLU A 125 -47.28 7.69 20.49
N GLU A 126 -46.19 8.33 20.90
CA GLU A 126 -45.85 9.72 20.55
C GLU A 126 -44.46 9.78 19.86
N ASP A 127 -44.25 10.78 18.99
CA ASP A 127 -42.96 10.96 18.29
C ASP A 127 -41.86 11.32 19.32
N PRO A 128 -40.84 10.47 19.54
CA PRO A 128 -39.76 10.73 20.49
C PRO A 128 -38.80 11.83 20.02
N CYS A 129 -38.92 12.31 18.78
CA CYS A 129 -38.04 13.29 18.15
C CYS A 129 -38.44 14.75 18.35
N VAL A 130 -39.11 15.10 19.46
CA VAL A 130 -39.34 16.50 19.85
C VAL A 130 -38.02 17.24 20.19
N GLY A 131 -36.92 16.50 20.38
CA GLY A 131 -35.56 17.02 20.50
C GLY A 131 -34.47 16.04 20.04
N ASP A 132 -33.20 16.42 20.16
CA ASP A 132 -32.03 15.73 19.59
C ASP A 132 -31.51 14.53 20.42
N GLY A 133 -32.40 13.90 21.20
CA GLY A 133 -32.09 12.83 22.15
C GLY A 133 -31.61 11.52 21.50
N ARG A 134 -30.94 10.65 22.27
CA ARG A 134 -30.45 9.33 21.79
C ARG A 134 -31.56 8.45 21.22
N GLU A 135 -32.78 8.57 21.73
CA GLU A 135 -33.95 7.79 21.29
C GLU A 135 -34.37 8.14 19.87
N CYS A 136 -34.18 9.39 19.46
CA CYS A 136 -34.47 9.88 18.11
C CYS A 136 -33.53 9.29 17.04
N ARG A 137 -32.38 8.71 17.44
CA ARG A 137 -31.42 8.09 16.51
C ARG A 137 -31.83 6.69 16.06
N ARG A 138 -32.77 6.05 16.76
CA ARG A 138 -33.30 4.72 16.42
C ARG A 138 -34.57 4.84 15.58
N TRP A 139 -34.81 3.84 14.74
CA TRP A 139 -36.07 3.74 14.00
C TRP A 139 -37.23 3.50 14.96
N HIS A 140 -38.29 4.29 14.81
CA HIS A 140 -39.52 4.15 15.59
C HIS A 140 -40.72 4.21 14.64
N ALA A 141 -41.81 3.55 15.03
CA ALA A 141 -43.04 3.50 14.25
C ALA A 141 -44.26 3.82 15.12
N ARG A 142 -45.24 4.51 14.57
CA ARG A 142 -46.51 4.82 15.24
C ARG A 142 -47.68 4.82 14.26
N SER A 143 -48.87 4.53 14.75
CA SER A 143 -50.10 4.69 13.97
C SER A 143 -50.48 6.18 13.90
N LEU A 144 -50.79 6.67 12.70
CA LEU A 144 -51.38 8.01 12.52
C LEU A 144 -52.91 7.94 12.44
N ASP A 145 -53.43 6.85 11.88
CA ASP A 145 -54.85 6.57 11.67
C ASP A 145 -55.02 5.06 11.39
N PRO A 146 -56.25 4.52 11.29
CA PRO A 146 -56.48 3.08 11.16
C PRO A 146 -55.79 2.38 9.98
N HIS A 147 -55.28 3.13 9.00
CA HIS A 147 -54.65 2.59 7.80
C HIS A 147 -53.29 3.22 7.47
N THR A 148 -52.72 4.04 8.36
CA THR A 148 -51.45 4.74 8.08
C THR A 148 -50.49 4.63 9.25
N ILE A 149 -49.26 4.21 8.96
CA ILE A 149 -48.16 4.14 9.93
C ILE A 149 -47.09 5.14 9.51
N GLU A 150 -46.60 5.91 10.48
CA GLU A 150 -45.40 6.72 10.33
C GLU A 150 -44.20 5.97 10.92
N ILE A 151 -43.11 5.91 10.17
CA ILE A 151 -41.82 5.40 10.60
C ILE A 151 -40.81 6.55 10.52
N GLY A 152 -40.18 6.87 11.65
CA GLY A 152 -39.32 8.03 11.80
C GLY A 152 -37.92 7.67 12.28
N ARG A 153 -36.96 8.54 11.93
CA ARG A 153 -35.60 8.60 12.49
C ARG A 153 -35.08 10.03 12.37
N GLY A 154 -34.41 10.54 13.40
CA GLY A 154 -33.84 11.89 13.42
C GLY A 154 -34.87 12.99 13.62
N ALA A 155 -34.42 14.14 14.14
CA ALA A 155 -35.26 15.29 14.42
C ALA A 155 -35.62 16.03 13.12
N TRP A 156 -36.86 16.49 12.99
CA TRP A 156 -37.32 17.23 11.82
C TRP A 156 -37.71 18.66 12.20
N SER A 157 -36.78 19.61 12.14
CA SER A 157 -37.04 21.02 12.46
C SER A 157 -37.50 21.80 11.22
N GLY A 158 -38.71 22.35 11.25
CA GLY A 158 -39.35 23.00 10.09
C GLY A 158 -38.89 24.43 9.75
N HIS A 159 -37.81 24.95 10.35
CA HIS A 159 -37.49 26.39 10.35
C HIS A 159 -36.36 26.86 9.42
N GLU A 160 -35.78 26.01 8.57
CA GLU A 160 -34.64 26.41 7.72
C GLU A 160 -34.85 26.02 6.24
N GLY A 161 -35.13 27.03 5.41
CA GLY A 161 -34.67 27.25 4.03
C GLY A 161 -34.49 26.12 3.00
N GLY A 162 -35.03 24.92 3.21
CA GLY A 162 -34.90 23.81 2.27
C GLY A 162 -35.72 24.02 0.99
N ILE A 163 -35.15 23.66 -0.16
CA ILE A 163 -35.89 23.55 -1.42
C ILE A 163 -36.98 22.47 -1.26
N ASP A 164 -38.21 22.78 -1.64
CA ASP A 164 -39.39 21.92 -1.41
C ASP A 164 -39.47 20.75 -2.42
N THR A 165 -38.54 19.79 -2.31
CA THR A 165 -38.53 18.55 -3.12
C THR A 165 -39.81 17.74 -2.90
N THR A 166 -40.38 17.79 -1.69
CA THR A 166 -41.64 17.12 -1.34
C THR A 166 -42.77 17.56 -2.25
N ARG A 167 -42.99 18.86 -2.43
CA ARG A 167 -44.04 19.36 -3.33
C ARG A 167 -43.84 18.94 -4.78
N ARG A 168 -42.61 19.03 -5.30
CA ARG A 168 -42.30 18.58 -6.68
C ARG A 168 -42.55 17.09 -6.87
N CYS A 169 -42.19 16.28 -5.87
CA CYS A 169 -42.40 14.85 -5.83
C CYS A 169 -43.89 14.49 -5.81
N VAL A 170 -44.69 15.20 -5.00
CA VAL A 170 -46.17 15.09 -4.99
C VAL A 170 -46.77 15.44 -6.34
N ASP A 171 -46.37 16.57 -6.93
CA ASP A 171 -46.88 17.03 -8.23
C ASP A 171 -46.49 16.06 -9.35
N LEU A 172 -45.26 15.54 -9.34
CA LEU A 172 -44.80 14.53 -10.29
C LEU A 172 -45.54 13.20 -10.12
N ALA A 173 -45.70 12.71 -8.89
CA ALA A 173 -46.44 11.49 -8.60
C ALA A 173 -47.92 11.60 -9.02
N ALA A 174 -48.53 12.78 -8.88
CA ALA A 174 -49.88 13.04 -9.36
C ALA A 174 -49.97 13.06 -10.91
N ARG A 175 -48.98 13.64 -11.59
CA ARG A 175 -48.91 13.65 -13.07
C ARG A 175 -48.60 12.28 -13.66
N ARG A 176 -47.78 11.48 -12.96
CA ARG A 176 -47.38 10.11 -13.33
C ARG A 176 -48.17 9.09 -12.50
N ALA A 177 -49.49 9.13 -12.64
CA ALA A 177 -50.41 8.23 -11.92
C ALA A 177 -50.23 6.74 -12.27
N ASP A 178 -49.61 6.48 -13.42
CA ASP A 178 -49.26 5.16 -13.96
C ASP A 178 -47.94 4.58 -13.42
N ALA A 179 -47.08 5.40 -12.81
CA ALA A 179 -45.79 4.95 -12.29
C ALA A 179 -45.96 4.06 -11.04
N LEU A 180 -45.19 2.96 -10.96
CA LEU A 180 -45.03 2.17 -9.74
C LEU A 180 -44.27 2.94 -8.67
N GLU A 181 -43.25 3.69 -9.08
CA GLU A 181 -42.39 4.48 -8.20
C GLU A 181 -42.01 5.80 -8.87
N VAL A 182 -42.02 6.87 -8.09
CA VAL A 182 -41.46 8.19 -8.43
C VAL A 182 -40.53 8.60 -7.30
N ALA A 183 -39.31 9.00 -7.63
CA ALA A 183 -38.36 9.55 -6.68
C ALA A 183 -37.74 10.84 -7.23
N ILE A 184 -37.52 11.80 -6.35
CA ILE A 184 -36.76 13.01 -6.61
C ILE A 184 -35.75 13.17 -5.50
N GLU A 185 -34.49 13.30 -5.85
CA GLU A 185 -33.39 13.56 -4.94
C GLU A 185 -32.61 14.77 -5.45
N ARG A 186 -32.34 15.73 -4.57
CA ARG A 186 -31.40 16.81 -4.86
C ARG A 186 -30.05 16.43 -4.30
N GLN A 187 -29.12 16.12 -5.18
CA GLN A 187 -27.75 15.76 -4.80
C GLN A 187 -26.91 17.03 -4.69
N GLY A 188 -26.28 17.22 -3.53
CA GLY A 188 -25.22 18.23 -3.39
C GLY A 188 -23.97 17.75 -4.12
N LEU A 189 -23.33 18.63 -4.90
CA LEU A 189 -22.09 18.35 -5.64
C LEU A 189 -20.86 18.02 -4.78
N GLY A 190 -21.02 17.91 -3.46
CA GLY A 190 -19.93 17.71 -2.50
C GLY A 190 -19.17 16.38 -2.61
N VAL A 191 -19.46 15.53 -3.59
CA VAL A 191 -18.68 14.32 -3.89
C VAL A 191 -17.79 14.49 -5.14
N VAL A 192 -18.08 15.48 -6.00
CA VAL A 192 -17.32 15.72 -7.25
C VAL A 192 -16.42 16.97 -7.14
N VAL A 193 -16.62 17.82 -6.14
CA VAL A 193 -16.03 19.17 -6.07
C VAL A 193 -15.03 19.34 -4.92
N ASP A 194 -14.56 18.25 -4.29
CA ASP A 194 -13.42 18.36 -3.35
C ASP A 194 -12.11 18.77 -4.04
N ASP A 195 -11.99 18.61 -5.36
CA ASP A 195 -10.81 19.05 -6.14
C ASP A 195 -10.86 20.53 -6.61
N LEU A 196 -11.98 21.25 -6.41
CA LEU A 196 -12.14 22.63 -6.91
C LEU A 196 -12.32 23.69 -5.81
N GLY A 197 -12.24 23.31 -4.53
CA GLY A 197 -12.07 24.27 -3.43
C GLY A 197 -13.23 25.25 -3.19
N THR A 198 -14.45 24.94 -3.62
CA THR A 198 -15.61 25.81 -3.34
C THR A 198 -16.34 25.40 -2.07
N SER A 199 -16.42 26.33 -1.12
CA SER A 199 -17.16 26.23 0.14
C SER A 199 -18.65 25.94 -0.08
N PHE A 200 -19.23 25.19 0.86
CA PHE A 200 -20.66 24.87 1.03
C PHE A 200 -21.63 25.92 0.45
N GLY A 201 -22.48 25.47 -0.49
CA GLY A 201 -23.48 26.30 -1.17
C GLY A 201 -23.73 25.94 -2.65
N ALA A 202 -23.03 24.95 -3.20
CA ALA A 202 -23.09 24.58 -4.61
C ALA A 202 -24.52 24.24 -5.09
N PRO A 203 -24.90 24.64 -6.32
CA PRO A 203 -26.23 24.39 -6.84
C PRO A 203 -26.42 22.88 -7.03
N GLY A 204 -27.38 22.30 -6.30
CA GLY A 204 -27.63 20.85 -6.35
C GLY A 204 -28.22 20.38 -7.67
N VAL A 205 -27.83 19.17 -8.10
CA VAL A 205 -28.39 18.48 -9.27
C VAL A 205 -29.68 17.80 -8.85
N ASP A 206 -30.76 18.07 -9.59
CA ASP A 206 -32.01 17.37 -9.36
C ASP A 206 -31.99 16.05 -10.13
N HIS A 207 -32.19 14.97 -9.40
CA HIS A 207 -32.20 13.62 -9.91
C HIS A 207 -33.58 13.02 -9.71
N VAL A 208 -34.27 12.76 -10.81
CA VAL A 208 -35.64 12.25 -10.83
C VAL A 208 -35.63 10.84 -11.41
N VAL A 209 -36.27 9.89 -10.72
CA VAL A 209 -36.46 8.52 -11.19
C VAL A 209 -37.95 8.24 -11.30
N VAL A 210 -38.37 7.65 -12.42
CA VAL A 210 -39.73 7.15 -12.60
C VAL A 210 -39.67 5.70 -13.07
N THR A 211 -40.25 4.80 -12.28
CA THR A 211 -40.41 3.39 -12.66
C THR A 211 -41.86 3.13 -12.99
N SER A 212 -42.15 2.74 -14.23
CA SER A 212 -43.49 2.46 -14.75
C SER A 212 -43.63 0.97 -15.09
N PRO A 213 -44.81 0.36 -14.87
CA PRO A 213 -45.01 -1.04 -15.21
C PRO A 213 -45.16 -1.20 -16.74
N GLU A 214 -44.56 -2.26 -17.30
CA GLU A 214 -44.83 -2.73 -18.67
C GLU A 214 -45.30 -4.20 -18.63
N THR A 215 -45.88 -4.70 -19.72
CA THR A 215 -46.42 -6.08 -19.76
C THR A 215 -45.34 -7.13 -19.47
N LEU A 216 -44.14 -6.96 -20.04
CA LEU A 216 -43.03 -7.90 -19.95
C LEU A 216 -41.96 -7.49 -18.93
N GLY A 217 -42.14 -6.37 -18.24
CA GLY A 217 -41.10 -5.80 -17.41
C GLY A 217 -41.49 -4.46 -16.81
N ILE A 218 -40.52 -3.58 -16.77
CA ILE A 218 -40.68 -2.19 -16.36
C ILE A 218 -39.99 -1.26 -17.34
N ARG A 219 -40.51 -0.04 -17.40
CA ARG A 219 -39.82 1.10 -17.97
C ARG A 219 -39.26 1.93 -16.83
N TRP A 220 -37.95 2.08 -16.82
CA TRP A 220 -37.23 2.92 -15.89
C TRP A 220 -36.78 4.18 -16.61
N GLU A 221 -37.05 5.34 -16.04
CA GLU A 221 -36.67 6.66 -16.54
C GLU A 221 -35.89 7.39 -15.46
N GLU A 222 -34.81 8.05 -15.86
CA GLU A 222 -33.98 8.89 -15.01
C GLU A 222 -33.74 10.23 -15.71
N ASP A 223 -34.10 11.31 -15.03
CA ASP A 223 -33.78 12.66 -15.44
C ASP A 223 -32.77 13.26 -14.48
N LEU A 224 -31.64 13.71 -15.01
CA LEU A 224 -30.63 14.51 -14.31
C LEU A 224 -30.72 15.94 -14.82
N GLU A 225 -31.32 16.83 -14.04
CA GLU A 225 -31.46 18.25 -14.35
C GLU A 225 -30.32 19.04 -13.69
N LEU A 226 -29.48 19.65 -14.52
CA LEU A 226 -28.41 20.53 -14.07
C LEU A 226 -28.94 21.95 -13.82
N PRO A 227 -28.47 22.62 -12.76
CA PRO A 227 -28.59 24.07 -12.63
C PRO A 227 -28.06 24.77 -13.89
N SER A 228 -28.75 25.83 -14.33
CA SER A 228 -28.36 26.63 -15.51
C SER A 228 -26.99 27.29 -15.41
N GLU A 229 -26.40 27.32 -14.22
CA GLU A 229 -25.10 27.90 -13.92
C GLU A 229 -23.93 26.90 -14.06
N LEU A 230 -24.23 25.60 -14.21
CA LEU A 230 -23.19 24.57 -14.35
C LEU A 230 -22.87 24.25 -15.82
N PRO A 231 -21.58 24.11 -16.17
CA PRO A 231 -21.16 23.66 -17.49
C PRO A 231 -21.65 22.23 -17.80
N LEU A 232 -21.92 21.93 -19.07
CA LEU A 232 -22.31 20.59 -19.51
C LEU A 232 -21.19 19.55 -19.29
N GLU A 233 -19.94 19.99 -19.17
CA GLU A 233 -18.77 19.15 -18.88
C GLU A 233 -18.84 18.52 -17.47
N VAL A 234 -19.50 19.18 -16.51
CA VAL A 234 -19.76 18.61 -15.16
C VAL A 234 -20.71 17.41 -15.24
N LEU A 235 -21.56 17.36 -16.26
CA LEU A 235 -22.45 16.22 -16.53
C LEU A 235 -21.67 14.96 -16.88
N GLU A 236 -20.55 15.09 -17.61
CA GLU A 236 -19.74 13.96 -18.05
C GLU A 236 -19.05 13.29 -16.86
N VAL A 237 -18.47 14.10 -15.95
CA VAL A 237 -17.88 13.61 -14.70
C VAL A 237 -18.94 12.98 -13.77
N LEU A 238 -20.13 13.59 -13.67
CA LEU A 238 -21.25 13.04 -12.88
C LEU A 238 -21.79 11.72 -13.44
N LEU A 239 -21.79 11.56 -14.76
CA LEU A 239 -22.20 10.32 -15.40
C LEU A 239 -21.15 9.21 -15.22
N GLU A 240 -19.85 9.52 -15.35
CA GLU A 240 -18.75 8.56 -15.15
C GLU A 240 -18.64 8.06 -13.70
N THR A 241 -18.72 8.96 -12.72
CA THR A 241 -18.60 8.61 -11.29
C THR A 241 -19.80 7.83 -10.73
N ARG A 242 -20.92 7.82 -11.44
CA ARG A 242 -22.19 7.24 -10.97
C ARG A 242 -22.44 5.81 -11.46
N GLU A 243 -21.60 5.29 -12.35
CA GLU A 243 -21.73 3.91 -12.87
C GLU A 243 -21.62 2.80 -11.80
N ASP A 244 -21.33 3.11 -10.52
CA ASP A 244 -20.99 2.10 -9.52
C ASP A 244 -22.09 1.65 -8.54
N SER A 245 -23.22 2.36 -8.37
CA SER A 245 -24.14 2.05 -7.24
C SER A 245 -25.50 1.40 -7.57
N ARG A 246 -25.98 1.49 -8.83
CA ARG A 246 -27.27 0.90 -9.27
C ARG A 246 -27.13 -0.01 -10.51
N SER A 247 -25.89 -0.31 -10.90
CA SER A 247 -25.53 -0.66 -12.27
C SER A 247 -25.83 -2.09 -12.71
N SER A 248 -25.87 -3.10 -11.84
CA SER A 248 -25.97 -4.48 -12.33
C SER A 248 -27.30 -4.80 -13.02
N VAL A 249 -28.44 -4.35 -12.48
CA VAL A 249 -29.77 -4.66 -13.07
C VAL A 249 -30.09 -3.74 -14.25
N ILE A 250 -29.68 -2.47 -14.21
CA ILE A 250 -29.94 -1.51 -15.30
C ILE A 250 -28.99 -1.76 -16.48
N ALA A 251 -27.75 -2.23 -16.24
CA ALA A 251 -26.84 -2.63 -17.31
C ALA A 251 -27.33 -3.87 -18.08
N LEU A 252 -28.14 -4.72 -17.43
CA LEU A 252 -28.78 -5.88 -18.04
C LEU A 252 -30.07 -5.53 -18.80
N ALA A 253 -30.46 -4.25 -18.86
CA ALA A 253 -31.64 -3.83 -19.60
C ALA A 253 -31.53 -4.20 -21.09
N ALA A 254 -32.52 -4.91 -21.62
CA ALA A 254 -32.59 -5.29 -23.03
C ALA A 254 -32.55 -4.07 -23.98
N HIS A 255 -32.94 -2.89 -23.50
CA HIS A 255 -32.82 -1.64 -24.22
C HIS A 255 -32.58 -0.48 -23.26
N ARG A 256 -31.56 0.34 -23.56
CA ARG A 256 -31.21 1.57 -22.84
C ARG A 256 -30.88 2.65 -23.86
N GLU A 257 -31.44 3.83 -23.66
CA GLU A 257 -31.13 5.02 -24.45
C GLU A 257 -30.94 6.21 -23.51
N SER A 258 -29.89 6.99 -23.76
CA SER A 258 -29.59 8.22 -23.04
C SER A 258 -29.56 9.37 -24.04
N ARG A 259 -30.34 10.42 -23.76
CA ARG A 259 -30.46 11.60 -24.61
C ARG A 259 -30.13 12.86 -23.80
N ARG A 260 -29.23 13.69 -24.34
CA ARG A 260 -28.96 15.02 -23.82
C ARG A 260 -30.17 15.94 -24.10
N THR A 261 -30.62 16.65 -23.09
CA THR A 261 -31.66 17.68 -23.17
C THR A 261 -31.03 19.06 -22.91
N GLY A 262 -31.79 20.14 -23.13
CA GLY A 262 -31.26 21.52 -23.01
C GLY A 262 -30.77 21.93 -21.62
N GLY A 263 -30.96 21.08 -20.60
CA GLY A 263 -30.51 21.34 -19.22
C GLY A 263 -30.14 20.08 -18.44
N GLY A 264 -29.81 18.97 -19.12
CA GLY A 264 -29.59 17.69 -18.42
C GLY A 264 -29.43 16.45 -19.31
N VAL A 265 -29.48 15.27 -18.68
CA VAL A 265 -29.57 13.97 -19.36
C VAL A 265 -30.86 13.27 -18.96
N HIS A 266 -31.60 12.82 -19.97
CA HIS A 266 -32.69 11.87 -19.81
C HIS A 266 -32.20 10.49 -20.22
N THR A 267 -32.25 9.53 -19.32
CA THR A 267 -32.00 8.12 -19.61
C THR A 267 -33.27 7.33 -19.43
N TRP A 268 -33.55 6.41 -20.35
CA TRP A 268 -34.61 5.44 -20.15
C TRP A 268 -34.13 4.04 -20.50
N ALA A 269 -34.68 3.06 -19.79
CA ALA A 269 -34.36 1.65 -19.95
C ALA A 269 -35.64 0.80 -19.88
N ARG A 270 -35.68 -0.27 -20.66
CA ARG A 270 -36.69 -1.34 -20.54
C ARG A 270 -36.03 -2.60 -20.02
N ILE A 271 -36.50 -3.05 -18.87
CA ILE A 271 -35.92 -4.19 -18.15
C ILE A 271 -36.99 -5.28 -18.07
N ARG A 272 -36.70 -6.47 -18.60
CA ARG A 272 -37.66 -7.59 -18.55
C ARG A 272 -37.65 -8.22 -17.16
N TRP A 273 -38.78 -8.81 -16.76
CA TRP A 273 -38.84 -9.54 -15.49
C TRP A 273 -37.81 -10.68 -15.42
N GLU A 274 -37.59 -11.38 -16.52
CA GLU A 274 -36.60 -12.48 -16.64
C GLU A 274 -35.16 -12.01 -16.40
N ASP A 275 -34.80 -10.82 -16.92
CA ASP A 275 -33.46 -10.24 -16.73
C ASP A 275 -33.22 -9.89 -15.24
N MET A 276 -34.26 -9.40 -14.55
CA MET A 276 -34.20 -9.09 -13.12
C MET A 276 -34.09 -10.35 -12.25
N GLU A 277 -34.74 -11.45 -12.65
CA GLU A 277 -34.63 -12.76 -11.99
C GLU A 277 -33.20 -13.31 -12.12
N LEU A 278 -32.64 -13.28 -13.34
CA LEU A 278 -31.27 -13.72 -13.59
C LEU A 278 -30.25 -12.92 -12.79
N ALA A 279 -30.38 -11.58 -12.77
CA ALA A 279 -29.49 -10.70 -12.02
C ALA A 279 -29.48 -11.00 -10.52
N ARG A 280 -30.64 -11.36 -9.96
CA ARG A 280 -30.78 -11.73 -8.56
C ARG A 280 -30.06 -13.04 -8.24
N ASP A 281 -30.22 -14.05 -9.10
CA ASP A 281 -29.60 -15.36 -8.93
C ASP A 281 -28.06 -15.28 -9.07
N ASP A 282 -27.55 -14.47 -10.00
CA ASP A 282 -26.11 -14.22 -10.14
C ASP A 282 -25.53 -13.50 -8.92
N ALA A 283 -26.25 -12.52 -8.36
CA ALA A 283 -25.83 -11.85 -7.13
C ALA A 283 -25.78 -12.81 -5.92
N GLU A 284 -26.63 -13.84 -5.88
CA GLU A 284 -26.57 -14.89 -4.87
C GLU A 284 -25.35 -15.79 -5.04
N ARG A 285 -25.11 -16.30 -6.24
CA ARG A 285 -23.92 -17.11 -6.55
C ARG A 285 -22.63 -16.37 -6.25
N MET A 286 -22.55 -15.08 -6.58
CA MET A 286 -21.39 -14.24 -6.28
C MET A 286 -21.15 -14.08 -4.78
N ARG A 287 -22.21 -13.98 -3.96
CA ARG A 287 -22.09 -13.94 -2.50
C ARG A 287 -21.55 -15.27 -1.95
N GLU A 288 -22.05 -16.39 -2.44
CA GLU A 288 -21.57 -17.72 -2.05
C GLU A 288 -20.11 -17.95 -2.45
N ALA A 289 -19.74 -17.59 -3.68
CA ALA A 289 -18.38 -17.70 -4.18
C ALA A 289 -17.40 -16.86 -3.36
N ARG A 290 -17.77 -15.62 -3.00
CA ARG A 290 -16.97 -14.78 -2.09
C ARG A 290 -16.80 -15.41 -0.71
N ALA A 291 -17.88 -15.95 -0.13
CA ALA A 291 -17.81 -16.62 1.17
C ALA A 291 -16.90 -17.86 1.15
N LEU A 292 -16.93 -18.64 0.05
CA LEU A 292 -16.03 -19.78 -0.16
C LEU A 292 -14.58 -19.35 -0.34
N ALA A 293 -14.32 -18.31 -1.12
CA ALA A 293 -12.98 -17.76 -1.33
C ALA A 293 -12.37 -17.23 -0.02
N GLU A 294 -13.16 -16.55 0.81
CA GLU A 294 -12.73 -16.08 2.12
C GLU A 294 -12.38 -17.24 3.06
N ARG A 295 -13.18 -18.32 3.08
CA ARG A 295 -12.85 -19.52 3.87
C ARG A 295 -11.55 -20.18 3.42
N ALA A 296 -11.29 -20.24 2.12
CA ALA A 296 -10.06 -20.85 1.58
C ALA A 296 -8.78 -20.07 1.88
N ARG A 297 -8.91 -18.82 2.35
CA ARG A 297 -7.81 -17.94 2.80
C ARG A 297 -7.50 -18.08 4.29
N LEU A 298 -8.28 -18.87 5.04
CA LEU A 298 -8.04 -19.10 6.46
C LEU A 298 -7.09 -20.29 6.64
N PRO A 299 -6.12 -20.23 7.57
CA PRO A 299 -5.35 -21.39 7.98
C PRO A 299 -6.28 -22.47 8.56
N ILE A 300 -6.04 -23.73 8.19
CA ILE A 300 -6.72 -24.90 8.75
C ILE A 300 -6.15 -25.17 10.16
N PRO A 301 -6.92 -25.60 11.17
CA PRO A 301 -6.37 -26.00 12.48
C PRO A 301 -5.21 -27.01 12.33
N VAL A 302 -4.13 -26.82 13.09
CA VAL A 302 -2.87 -27.57 12.90
C VAL A 302 -3.10 -29.07 13.02
N ASP A 303 -3.91 -29.51 13.96
CA ASP A 303 -4.31 -30.91 14.21
C ASP A 303 -4.98 -31.57 12.99
N GLN A 304 -5.63 -30.78 12.14
CA GLN A 304 -6.33 -31.24 10.94
C GLN A 304 -5.47 -31.21 9.67
N VAL A 305 -4.26 -30.65 9.74
CA VAL A 305 -3.30 -30.66 8.63
C VAL A 305 -2.64 -32.03 8.56
N ASP A 306 -2.70 -32.67 7.39
CA ASP A 306 -1.97 -33.89 7.10
C ASP A 306 -0.47 -33.58 6.97
N ALA A 307 0.32 -34.07 7.92
CA ALA A 307 1.76 -33.84 7.97
C ALA A 307 2.54 -34.68 6.95
N THR A 308 1.88 -35.59 6.22
CA THR A 308 2.49 -36.36 5.12
C THR A 308 2.39 -35.64 3.77
N ASP A 309 1.48 -34.66 3.64
CA ASP A 309 1.30 -33.87 2.43
C ASP A 309 2.15 -32.59 2.48
N ARG A 310 3.33 -32.66 1.85
CA ARG A 310 4.29 -31.56 1.77
C ARG A 310 3.69 -30.29 1.15
N ALA A 311 2.87 -30.41 0.11
CA ALA A 311 2.30 -29.25 -0.58
C ALA A 311 1.24 -28.55 0.28
N LEU A 312 0.47 -29.34 1.04
CA LEU A 312 -0.45 -28.78 2.02
C LEU A 312 0.31 -28.05 3.13
N ILE A 313 1.41 -28.62 3.64
CA ILE A 313 2.25 -27.96 4.65
C ILE A 313 2.76 -26.60 4.13
N GLU A 314 3.32 -26.52 2.92
CA GLU A 314 3.80 -25.26 2.32
C GLU A 314 2.73 -24.19 2.27
N ARG A 315 1.53 -24.57 1.78
CA ARG A 315 0.39 -23.67 1.73
C ARG A 315 0.00 -23.18 3.12
N GLN A 316 -0.01 -24.07 4.11
CA GLN A 316 -0.37 -23.74 5.49
C GLN A 316 0.69 -22.86 6.19
N VAL A 317 1.98 -23.03 5.85
CA VAL A 317 3.09 -22.17 6.28
C VAL A 317 2.92 -20.76 5.68
N ALA A 318 2.68 -20.66 4.37
CA ALA A 318 2.50 -19.38 3.69
C ALA A 318 1.29 -18.59 4.23
N LEU A 319 0.15 -19.25 4.44
CA LEU A 319 -1.05 -18.62 5.00
C LEU A 319 -0.83 -18.10 6.42
N ARG A 320 -0.10 -18.83 7.26
CA ARG A 320 0.20 -18.41 8.64
C ARG A 320 1.14 -17.22 8.68
N ARG A 321 2.21 -17.24 7.86
CA ARG A 321 3.14 -16.10 7.76
C ARG A 321 2.45 -14.83 7.27
N ALA A 322 1.65 -14.93 6.21
CA ALA A 322 0.87 -13.79 5.72
C ALA A 322 -0.06 -13.22 6.81
N ARG A 323 -0.60 -14.07 7.69
CA ARG A 323 -1.38 -13.61 8.84
C ARG A 323 -0.55 -12.98 9.94
N MET A 324 0.62 -13.52 10.27
CA MET A 324 1.53 -12.91 11.25
C MET A 324 1.86 -11.47 10.85
N GLU A 325 2.11 -11.22 9.56
CA GLU A 325 2.40 -9.89 9.02
C GLU A 325 1.20 -8.92 9.11
N GLN A 326 -0.03 -9.45 9.01
CA GLN A 326 -1.27 -8.65 9.02
C GLN A 326 -1.89 -8.49 10.41
N SER A 327 -1.36 -9.17 11.43
CA SER A 327 -1.96 -9.26 12.76
C SER A 327 -1.20 -8.42 13.80
N GLY A 328 -1.89 -8.07 14.90
CA GLY A 328 -1.23 -7.50 16.07
C GLY A 328 -0.29 -8.51 16.76
N PRO A 329 0.58 -8.06 17.69
CA PRO A 329 1.64 -8.89 18.28
C PRO A 329 1.16 -10.19 18.94
N GLU A 330 0.02 -10.16 19.63
CA GLU A 330 -0.56 -11.33 20.32
C GLU A 330 -1.03 -12.39 19.32
N ALA A 331 -1.83 -11.99 18.32
CA ALA A 331 -2.29 -12.89 17.27
C ALA A 331 -1.14 -13.39 16.38
N ALA A 332 -0.10 -12.56 16.14
CA ALA A 332 1.10 -13.00 15.44
C ALA A 332 1.85 -14.10 16.23
N ARG A 333 1.92 -13.98 17.57
CA ARG A 333 2.51 -15.01 18.43
C ARG A 333 1.72 -16.32 18.37
N GLU A 334 0.39 -16.28 18.43
CA GLU A 334 -0.45 -17.48 18.28
C GLU A 334 -0.21 -18.19 16.94
N GLN A 335 -0.08 -17.42 15.85
CA GLN A 335 0.23 -18.00 14.54
C GLN A 335 1.64 -18.59 14.48
N ALA A 336 2.63 -17.97 15.15
CA ALA A 336 3.99 -18.51 15.25
C ALA A 336 4.03 -19.83 16.05
N GLU A 337 3.29 -19.91 17.17
CA GLU A 337 3.17 -21.15 17.96
C GLU A 337 2.50 -22.27 17.15
N ALA A 338 1.42 -21.95 16.41
CA ALA A 338 0.78 -22.89 15.51
C ALA A 338 1.71 -23.34 14.36
N LEU A 339 2.53 -22.42 13.84
CA LEU A 339 3.51 -22.71 12.80
C LEU A 339 4.61 -23.64 13.33
N ARG A 340 5.12 -23.40 14.53
CA ARG A 340 6.07 -24.29 15.20
C ARG A 340 5.51 -25.71 15.30
N THR A 341 4.31 -25.88 15.87
CA THR A 341 3.70 -27.22 16.03
C THR A 341 3.47 -27.93 14.69
N LEU A 342 3.07 -27.20 13.64
CA LEU A 342 2.94 -27.79 12.30
C LEU A 342 4.29 -28.27 11.78
N LEU A 343 5.33 -27.45 11.90
CA LEU A 343 6.66 -27.74 11.37
C LEU A 343 7.39 -28.83 12.15
N GLU A 344 7.20 -28.94 13.46
CA GLU A 344 7.69 -30.06 14.27
C GLU A 344 7.09 -31.39 13.81
N ARG A 345 5.76 -31.41 13.60
CA ARG A 345 5.06 -32.59 13.07
C ARG A 345 5.54 -32.94 11.67
N ALA A 346 5.72 -31.94 10.81
CA ALA A 346 6.25 -32.13 9.47
C ALA A 346 7.69 -32.66 9.49
N ALA A 347 8.57 -32.10 10.32
CA ALA A 347 9.95 -32.55 10.47
C ALA A 347 10.07 -33.98 11.05
N ALA A 348 9.13 -34.40 11.89
CA ALA A 348 9.07 -35.78 12.39
C ALA A 348 8.73 -36.79 11.27
N VAL A 349 7.92 -36.39 10.28
CA VAL A 349 7.54 -37.22 9.13
C VAL A 349 8.58 -37.14 8.01
N HIS A 350 9.19 -35.96 7.83
CA HIS A 350 10.16 -35.64 6.79
C HIS A 350 11.51 -35.21 7.41
N PRO A 351 12.22 -36.11 8.13
CA PRO A 351 13.44 -35.75 8.87
C PRO A 351 14.61 -35.29 7.98
N ASP A 352 14.61 -35.71 6.71
CA ASP A 352 15.65 -35.37 5.74
C ASP A 352 15.35 -34.11 4.91
N ASP A 353 14.20 -33.45 5.14
CA ASP A 353 13.81 -32.23 4.42
C ASP A 353 14.45 -31.00 5.07
N ALA A 354 15.61 -30.59 4.53
CA ALA A 354 16.37 -29.45 5.00
C ALA A 354 15.57 -28.13 4.98
N GLU A 355 14.64 -27.96 4.04
CA GLU A 355 13.86 -26.74 3.93
C GLU A 355 12.81 -26.64 5.04
N LEU A 356 12.09 -27.74 5.32
CA LEU A 356 11.12 -27.78 6.43
C LEU A 356 11.79 -27.53 7.78
N VAL A 357 12.94 -28.18 8.02
CA VAL A 357 13.69 -27.95 9.26
C VAL A 357 14.23 -26.52 9.33
N GLY A 358 14.64 -25.93 8.21
CA GLY A 358 15.07 -24.54 8.15
C GLY A 358 13.93 -23.56 8.49
N LEU A 359 12.71 -23.86 8.02
CA LEU A 359 11.51 -23.13 8.40
C LEU A 359 11.18 -23.30 9.89
N LEU A 360 11.36 -24.50 10.45
CA LEU A 360 11.16 -24.78 11.88
C LEU A 360 12.12 -23.96 12.74
N VAL A 361 13.43 -24.01 12.42
CA VAL A 361 14.46 -23.22 13.11
C VAL A 361 14.11 -21.73 13.09
N ARG A 362 13.61 -21.20 11.97
CA ARG A 362 13.16 -19.80 11.90
C ARG A 362 11.96 -19.52 12.80
N ALA A 363 10.94 -20.38 12.80
CA ALA A 363 9.77 -20.21 13.65
C ALA A 363 10.13 -20.26 15.15
N LEU A 364 11.03 -21.16 15.54
CA LEU A 364 11.56 -21.23 16.91
C LEU A 364 12.30 -19.95 17.31
N LEU A 365 13.12 -19.39 16.41
CA LEU A 365 13.81 -18.11 16.66
C LEU A 365 12.83 -16.94 16.82
N GLU A 366 11.76 -16.89 16.03
CA GLU A 366 10.70 -15.89 16.16
C GLU A 366 9.96 -15.97 17.51
N LEU A 367 9.88 -17.17 18.10
CA LEU A 367 9.32 -17.40 19.43
C LEU A 367 10.30 -17.17 20.58
N GLY A 368 11.59 -16.96 20.28
CA GLY A 368 12.66 -16.84 21.28
C GLY A 368 13.19 -18.19 21.79
N GLU A 369 12.89 -19.30 21.12
CA GLU A 369 13.23 -20.67 21.51
C GLU A 369 14.60 -21.08 20.93
N GLY A 370 15.65 -20.32 21.30
CA GLY A 370 16.99 -20.44 20.73
C GLY A 370 17.68 -21.80 20.99
N GLU A 371 17.51 -22.40 22.16
CA GLU A 371 18.11 -23.70 22.49
C GLU A 371 17.57 -24.82 21.59
N GLU A 372 16.25 -24.84 21.38
CA GLU A 372 15.60 -25.83 20.55
C GLU A 372 15.95 -25.64 19.06
N ALA A 373 15.98 -24.38 18.60
CA ALA A 373 16.47 -24.03 17.26
C ALA A 373 17.92 -24.52 17.03
N ALA A 374 18.81 -24.33 18.01
CA ALA A 374 20.19 -24.79 17.94
C ALA A 374 20.30 -26.32 17.95
N SER A 375 19.44 -27.01 18.70
CA SER A 375 19.34 -28.48 18.70
C SER A 375 18.95 -29.03 17.34
N TRP A 376 17.94 -28.46 16.68
CA TRP A 376 17.54 -28.87 15.34
C TRP A 376 18.66 -28.64 14.32
N ALA A 377 19.29 -27.46 14.31
CA ALA A 377 20.43 -27.20 13.42
C ALA A 377 21.61 -28.17 13.66
N SER A 378 21.89 -28.53 14.92
CA SER A 378 22.94 -29.50 15.27
C SER A 378 22.61 -30.91 14.77
N ARG A 379 21.35 -31.35 14.87
CA ARG A 379 20.91 -32.64 14.32
C ARG A 379 21.12 -32.72 12.80
N MET A 380 20.82 -31.64 12.08
CA MET A 380 21.05 -31.58 10.63
C MET A 380 22.53 -31.66 10.27
N LEU A 381 23.40 -31.02 11.06
CA LEU A 381 24.86 -31.14 10.93
C LEU A 381 25.36 -32.56 11.16
N GLU A 382 24.91 -33.20 12.25
CA GLU A 382 25.32 -34.56 12.62
C GLU A 382 24.85 -35.59 11.58
N ALA A 383 23.64 -35.42 11.05
CA ALA A 383 23.09 -36.25 10.00
C ALA A 383 23.65 -35.95 8.59
N SER A 384 24.44 -34.87 8.43
CA SER A 384 24.98 -34.41 7.14
C SER A 384 23.90 -34.13 6.08
N ILE A 385 22.76 -33.58 6.49
CA ILE A 385 21.64 -33.23 5.60
C ILE A 385 21.76 -31.76 5.19
N GLY A 386 21.73 -31.45 3.89
CA GLY A 386 21.82 -30.07 3.39
C GLY A 386 23.24 -29.50 3.43
N ASP A 387 23.36 -28.16 3.47
CA ASP A 387 24.64 -27.46 3.50
C ASP A 387 25.18 -27.33 4.95
N PRO A 388 26.34 -27.93 5.28
CA PRO A 388 26.92 -27.84 6.61
C PRO A 388 27.24 -26.40 7.06
N GLU A 389 27.64 -25.50 6.15
CA GLU A 389 27.95 -24.13 6.58
C GLU A 389 26.67 -23.37 6.95
N HIS A 390 25.61 -23.55 6.17
CA HIS A 390 24.29 -23.01 6.48
C HIS A 390 23.79 -23.45 7.86
N TRP A 391 23.94 -24.72 8.21
CA TRP A 391 23.50 -25.21 9.52
C TRP A 391 24.40 -24.77 10.66
N ARG A 392 25.72 -24.65 10.45
CA ARG A 392 26.61 -24.06 11.46
C ARG A 392 26.24 -22.61 11.75
N GLN A 393 26.00 -21.82 10.72
CA GLN A 393 25.52 -20.44 10.87
C GLN A 393 24.17 -20.40 11.58
N SER A 394 23.20 -21.23 11.18
CA SER A 394 21.88 -21.30 11.81
C SER A 394 21.96 -21.68 13.29
N ARG A 395 22.84 -22.64 13.64
CA ARG A 395 23.12 -23.02 15.03
C ARG A 395 23.69 -21.85 15.82
N ARG A 396 24.69 -21.14 15.29
CA ARG A 396 25.28 -19.98 15.98
C ARG A 396 24.28 -18.84 16.15
N ARG A 397 23.47 -18.54 15.13
CA ARG A 397 22.35 -17.59 15.22
C ARG A 397 21.38 -17.96 16.33
N ALA A 398 21.05 -19.24 16.45
CA ALA A 398 20.16 -19.73 17.49
C ALA A 398 20.76 -19.60 18.89
N LEU A 399 22.04 -19.94 19.05
CA LEU A 399 22.76 -19.78 20.32
C LEU A 399 22.96 -18.29 20.70
N ALA A 400 23.04 -17.39 19.72
CA ALA A 400 23.07 -15.95 19.97
C ALA A 400 21.77 -15.44 20.61
N ALA A 401 20.64 -16.09 20.35
CA ALA A 401 19.37 -15.78 21.01
C ALA A 401 19.31 -16.32 22.46
N VAL A 402 20.15 -17.31 22.81
CA VAL A 402 20.28 -17.87 24.16
C VAL A 402 21.18 -16.99 25.03
N GLY A 403 22.37 -16.65 24.53
CA GLY A 403 23.31 -15.78 25.25
C GLY A 403 24.77 -15.94 24.81
N PRO A 404 25.67 -15.09 25.37
CA PRO A 404 27.07 -15.01 24.93
C PRO A 404 27.85 -16.28 25.24
N GLU A 405 27.65 -16.89 26.41
CA GLU A 405 28.34 -18.12 26.82
C GLU A 405 28.06 -19.28 25.84
N ALA A 406 26.80 -19.47 25.46
CA ALA A 406 26.38 -20.51 24.53
C ALA A 406 26.95 -20.31 23.11
N LEU A 407 27.01 -19.05 22.65
CA LEU A 407 27.56 -18.71 21.36
C LEU A 407 29.08 -18.82 21.31
N GLU A 408 29.78 -18.47 22.40
CA GLU A 408 31.24 -18.50 22.51
C GLU A 408 31.82 -19.89 22.19
N ASP A 409 31.21 -20.94 22.76
CA ASP A 409 31.65 -22.33 22.53
C ASP A 409 31.40 -22.78 21.08
N ALA A 410 30.30 -22.34 20.47
CA ALA A 410 30.03 -22.61 19.06
C ALA A 410 31.04 -21.90 18.14
N LEU A 411 31.38 -20.64 18.42
CA LEU A 411 32.39 -19.88 17.66
C LEU A 411 33.78 -20.54 17.74
N ARG A 412 34.14 -21.10 18.90
CA ARG A 412 35.40 -21.85 19.08
C ARG A 412 35.40 -23.17 18.33
N SER A 413 34.34 -23.96 18.48
CA SER A 413 34.24 -25.29 17.86
C SER A 413 34.22 -25.19 16.33
N ASP A 414 33.57 -24.16 15.78
CA ASP A 414 33.56 -23.87 14.34
C ASP A 414 34.85 -23.21 13.84
N GLY A 415 35.77 -22.83 14.74
CA GLY A 415 37.07 -22.27 14.41
C GLY A 415 37.04 -20.81 13.93
N LEU A 416 35.94 -20.08 14.18
CA LEU A 416 35.78 -18.69 13.79
C LEU A 416 36.49 -17.71 14.71
N ALA A 417 36.62 -18.04 16.01
CA ALA A 417 37.32 -17.23 16.99
C ALA A 417 38.05 -18.12 18.02
N ARG A 418 39.05 -17.58 18.72
CA ARG A 418 39.85 -18.32 19.72
C ARG A 418 40.16 -17.48 20.94
N GLY A 419 40.27 -18.14 22.10
CA GLY A 419 40.62 -17.49 23.36
C GLY A 419 39.66 -16.34 23.71
N ARG A 420 40.21 -15.19 24.12
CA ARG A 420 39.45 -13.97 24.44
C ARG A 420 38.74 -13.33 23.25
N ASP A 421 39.15 -13.64 22.02
CA ASP A 421 38.48 -13.12 20.82
C ASP A 421 37.11 -13.79 20.62
N ALA A 422 36.92 -15.01 21.13
CA ALA A 422 35.64 -15.71 21.07
C ALA A 422 34.60 -15.13 22.04
N GLU A 423 35.03 -14.76 23.25
CA GLU A 423 34.22 -14.09 24.26
C GLU A 423 33.71 -12.74 23.73
N LEU A 424 34.63 -11.90 23.22
CA LEU A 424 34.28 -10.63 22.60
C LEU A 424 33.36 -10.80 21.38
N ALA A 425 33.65 -11.78 20.51
CA ALA A 425 32.79 -12.07 19.37
C ALA A 425 31.36 -12.45 19.82
N ALA A 426 31.23 -13.28 20.86
CA ALA A 426 29.94 -13.66 21.39
C ALA A 426 29.15 -12.47 21.93
N GLU A 427 29.78 -11.61 22.74
CA GLU A 427 29.16 -10.39 23.26
C GLU A 427 28.66 -9.47 22.13
N VAL A 428 29.50 -9.24 21.12
CA VAL A 428 29.17 -8.41 19.97
C VAL A 428 28.00 -8.99 19.17
N LEU A 429 28.03 -10.30 18.88
CA LEU A 429 27.00 -10.93 18.05
C LEU A 429 25.66 -11.06 18.77
N VAL A 430 25.66 -11.31 20.08
CA VAL A 430 24.43 -11.32 20.91
C VAL A 430 23.81 -9.94 20.96
N ALA A 431 24.61 -8.88 21.12
CA ALA A 431 24.11 -7.50 21.07
C ALA A 431 23.42 -7.15 19.74
N HIS A 432 23.66 -7.94 18.68
CA HIS A 432 23.10 -7.76 17.34
C HIS A 432 22.26 -8.97 16.89
N ALA A 433 21.70 -9.78 17.80
CA ALA A 433 20.99 -11.02 17.48
C ALA A 433 19.85 -10.84 16.44
N ALA A 434 19.14 -9.71 16.49
CA ALA A 434 18.08 -9.38 15.52
C ALA A 434 18.57 -9.26 14.06
N ARG A 435 19.87 -8.97 13.87
CA ARG A 435 20.54 -8.82 12.58
C ARG A 435 21.81 -9.68 12.55
N TYR A 436 21.73 -10.89 13.10
CA TYR A 436 22.86 -11.78 13.32
C TYR A 436 23.73 -11.98 12.08
N ASP A 437 23.13 -12.32 10.93
CA ASP A 437 23.87 -12.66 9.72
C ASP A 437 24.76 -11.47 9.25
N ALA A 438 24.24 -10.24 9.37
CA ALA A 438 25.00 -9.04 9.06
C ALA A 438 26.12 -8.77 10.08
N ALA A 439 25.85 -9.02 11.37
CA ALA A 439 26.83 -8.85 12.44
C ALA A 439 27.96 -9.88 12.37
N GLU A 440 27.66 -11.14 12.06
CA GLU A 440 28.66 -12.19 11.87
C GLU A 440 29.55 -11.89 10.66
N ALA A 441 28.95 -11.51 9.53
CA ALA A 441 29.71 -11.11 8.35
C ALA A 441 30.60 -9.89 8.64
N ALA A 442 30.08 -8.88 9.36
CA ALA A 442 30.84 -7.70 9.78
C ALA A 442 32.01 -8.06 10.71
N TRP A 443 31.78 -8.94 11.68
CA TRP A 443 32.81 -9.41 12.59
C TRP A 443 33.95 -10.12 11.84
N LEU A 444 33.61 -11.08 10.97
CA LEU A 444 34.57 -11.83 10.16
C LEU A 444 35.34 -10.92 9.20
N ALA A 445 34.66 -9.95 8.58
CA ALA A 445 35.29 -8.94 7.74
C ALA A 445 36.28 -8.07 8.54
N SER A 446 35.92 -7.65 9.76
CA SER A 446 36.81 -6.87 10.64
C SER A 446 38.14 -7.59 10.88
N ARG A 447 38.09 -8.89 11.19
CA ARG A 447 39.27 -9.70 11.50
C ARG A 447 40.08 -10.03 10.26
N THR A 448 39.41 -10.23 9.12
CA THR A 448 40.06 -10.50 7.84
C THR A 448 40.80 -9.27 7.33
N PHE A 449 40.12 -8.13 7.18
CA PHE A 449 40.71 -6.93 6.58
C PHE A 449 41.69 -6.19 7.49
N ALA A 450 41.65 -6.40 8.82
CA ALA A 450 42.69 -5.92 9.73
C ALA A 450 44.10 -6.35 9.31
N ARG A 451 44.23 -7.48 8.59
CA ARG A 451 45.51 -8.06 8.16
C ARG A 451 45.86 -7.80 6.68
N VAL A 452 44.95 -7.22 5.91
CA VAL A 452 45.08 -7.10 4.44
C VAL A 452 45.36 -5.66 4.00
N GLY A 453 46.26 -5.48 3.04
CA GLY A 453 46.57 -4.19 2.43
C GLY A 453 47.88 -3.56 2.88
N PRO A 454 48.30 -2.48 2.22
CA PRO A 454 49.60 -1.85 2.42
C PRO A 454 49.64 -1.04 3.72
N ARG A 455 50.82 -0.87 4.32
CA ARG A 455 50.98 0.04 5.47
C ARG A 455 50.81 1.49 5.00
N PRO A 456 49.94 2.30 5.65
CA PRO A 456 49.76 3.71 5.32
C PRO A 456 51.08 4.49 5.43
N ALA A 457 51.36 5.35 4.45
CA ALA A 457 52.49 6.27 4.48
C ALA A 457 51.98 7.69 4.81
N PRO A 458 52.76 8.52 5.54
CA PRO A 458 52.36 9.88 5.87
C PRO A 458 52.04 10.70 4.61
N VAL A 459 50.94 11.45 4.66
CA VAL A 459 50.57 12.44 3.65
C VAL A 459 50.69 13.85 4.25
N ARG A 460 50.90 14.86 3.40
CA ARG A 460 50.77 16.26 3.88
C ARG A 460 49.31 16.49 4.29
N SER A 461 49.10 17.19 5.40
CA SER A 461 47.78 17.39 6.03
C SER A 461 46.73 17.75 4.97
N LEU A 462 45.69 16.92 4.91
CA LEU A 462 44.60 16.96 3.95
C LEU A 462 43.31 16.89 4.76
N THR A 463 42.41 17.85 4.59
CA THR A 463 41.10 17.83 5.26
C THR A 463 40.00 17.62 4.24
N LEU A 464 39.24 16.54 4.34
CA LEU A 464 38.10 16.27 3.46
C LEU A 464 36.80 16.59 4.18
N PRO A 465 35.78 17.15 3.51
CA PRO A 465 34.44 17.31 4.09
C PRO A 465 33.89 15.96 4.56
N SER A 466 33.27 15.91 5.75
CA SER A 466 32.79 14.65 6.35
C SER A 466 31.68 13.96 5.55
N THR A 467 30.93 14.76 4.78
CA THR A 467 29.83 14.41 3.87
C THR A 467 30.27 13.75 2.59
N SER A 468 31.47 14.08 2.08
CA SER A 468 32.03 13.55 0.83
C SER A 468 33.32 12.74 1.03
N PHE A 469 33.75 12.57 2.29
CA PHE A 469 35.00 11.91 2.66
C PHE A 469 35.12 10.51 2.07
N PHE A 470 34.09 9.67 2.27
CA PHE A 470 34.10 8.29 1.84
C PHE A 470 34.12 8.19 0.31
N GLU A 471 33.26 8.97 -0.35
CA GLU A 471 33.12 9.04 -1.81
C GLU A 471 34.39 9.56 -2.48
N THR A 472 35.07 10.53 -1.86
CA THR A 472 36.34 11.06 -2.35
C THR A 472 37.41 9.98 -2.34
N LEU A 473 37.56 9.25 -1.22
CA LEU A 473 38.53 8.15 -1.12
C LEU A 473 38.19 6.99 -2.07
N TRP A 474 36.92 6.63 -2.14
CA TRP A 474 36.41 5.60 -3.04
C TRP A 474 36.72 5.93 -4.51
N THR A 475 36.35 7.13 -4.96
CA THR A 475 36.57 7.57 -6.35
C THR A 475 38.06 7.71 -6.66
N ALA A 476 38.87 8.11 -5.66
CA ALA A 476 40.31 8.18 -5.78
C ALA A 476 40.96 6.81 -6.04
N MET A 477 40.38 5.70 -5.55
CA MET A 477 40.91 4.36 -5.83
C MET A 477 40.80 3.96 -7.31
N ASN A 478 39.98 4.65 -8.10
CA ASN A 478 39.76 4.42 -9.53
C ASN A 478 39.52 2.95 -9.91
N VAL A 479 38.66 2.28 -9.15
CA VAL A 479 38.33 0.87 -9.44
C VAL A 479 37.24 0.85 -10.50
N GLU A 480 37.63 0.74 -11.77
CA GLU A 480 36.72 0.58 -12.91
C GLU A 480 36.42 -0.91 -13.17
N GLY A 481 35.22 -1.22 -13.66
CA GLY A 481 34.85 -2.57 -14.11
C GLY A 481 33.52 -3.11 -13.57
N LEU A 482 33.25 -4.39 -13.88
CA LEU A 482 32.03 -5.15 -13.55
C LEU A 482 31.62 -5.02 -12.07
N ALA A 483 30.34 -5.29 -11.81
CA ALA A 483 29.71 -5.46 -10.50
C ALA A 483 30.67 -6.09 -9.45
N ARG A 484 31.02 -5.33 -8.38
CA ARG A 484 31.90 -5.74 -7.26
C ARG A 484 31.21 -5.59 -5.91
N SER A 485 31.76 -6.28 -4.90
CA SER A 485 31.47 -6.00 -3.49
C SER A 485 32.52 -5.07 -2.88
N LEU A 486 32.04 -4.19 -2.01
CA LEU A 486 32.80 -3.23 -1.25
C LEU A 486 32.68 -3.59 0.23
N HIS A 487 33.81 -3.68 0.93
CA HIS A 487 33.85 -3.90 2.37
C HIS A 487 34.65 -2.78 3.03
N VAL A 488 34.13 -2.24 4.12
CA VAL A 488 34.72 -1.12 4.82
C VAL A 488 34.85 -1.43 6.29
N VAL A 489 36.05 -1.26 6.84
CA VAL A 489 36.34 -1.41 8.27
C VAL A 489 36.87 -0.10 8.79
N LEU A 490 36.15 0.51 9.72
CA LEU A 490 36.52 1.74 10.41
C LEU A 490 36.75 1.42 11.88
N THR A 491 37.95 1.72 12.37
CA THR A 491 38.29 1.61 13.80
C THR A 491 38.62 2.97 14.36
N THR A 492 38.15 3.28 15.56
CA THR A 492 38.40 4.54 16.27
C THR A 492 39.03 4.30 17.64
N ASP A 493 39.75 5.29 18.15
CA ASP A 493 40.31 5.30 19.51
C ASP A 493 39.30 5.70 20.60
N ALA A 494 38.06 5.99 20.21
CA ALA A 494 36.91 6.21 21.07
C ALA A 494 35.86 5.10 20.86
N PRO A 495 35.15 4.67 21.92
CA PRO A 495 34.14 3.61 21.82
C PRO A 495 32.94 4.02 20.95
N MET A 496 32.30 3.04 20.32
CA MET A 496 31.07 3.22 19.55
C MET A 496 29.95 2.36 20.13
N GLU A 497 28.73 2.89 20.13
CA GLU A 497 27.54 2.16 20.54
C GLU A 497 27.26 0.95 19.62
N PRO A 498 26.83 -0.19 20.19
CA PRO A 498 26.33 -1.35 19.43
C PRO A 498 25.10 -1.00 18.59
N ARG A 499 25.22 -0.95 17.26
CA ARG A 499 24.12 -0.56 16.34
C ARG A 499 24.27 -1.19 14.96
N VAL A 500 23.13 -1.41 14.30
CA VAL A 500 23.06 -1.63 12.84
C VAL A 500 22.49 -0.38 12.17
N LEU A 501 23.24 0.18 11.22
CA LEU A 501 22.89 1.32 10.37
C LEU A 501 22.80 0.87 8.90
N GLY A 502 22.37 1.77 8.02
CA GLY A 502 22.29 1.51 6.59
C GLY A 502 21.02 0.77 6.16
N SER A 503 21.01 0.29 4.91
CA SER A 503 19.89 -0.46 4.33
C SER A 503 20.06 -1.96 4.53
N ALA A 504 19.05 -2.75 4.16
CA ALA A 504 19.16 -4.21 4.16
C ALA A 504 20.25 -4.72 3.19
N GLU A 505 20.46 -4.01 2.09
CA GLU A 505 21.44 -4.34 1.05
C GLU A 505 22.85 -3.79 1.34
N ALA A 506 22.95 -2.78 2.21
CA ALA A 506 24.21 -2.16 2.61
C ALA A 506 24.30 -1.96 4.13
N PRO A 507 24.29 -3.04 4.93
CA PRO A 507 24.30 -2.96 6.38
C PRO A 507 25.65 -2.48 6.90
N ILE A 508 25.62 -1.66 7.95
CA ILE A 508 26.78 -1.19 8.71
C ILE A 508 26.59 -1.57 10.17
N VAL A 509 27.51 -2.33 10.74
CA VAL A 509 27.44 -2.80 12.13
C VAL A 509 28.54 -2.13 12.93
N SER A 510 28.23 -1.55 14.08
CA SER A 510 29.22 -0.98 14.99
C SER A 510 29.16 -1.61 16.38
N TRP A 511 30.30 -1.66 17.06
CA TRP A 511 30.43 -2.17 18.43
C TRP A 511 31.67 -1.58 19.13
N PRO A 512 31.71 -1.58 20.46
CA PRO A 512 32.90 -1.23 21.22
C PRO A 512 33.84 -2.45 21.36
N GLU A 513 35.14 -2.20 21.34
CA GLU A 513 36.20 -3.17 21.66
C GLU A 513 37.12 -2.54 22.72
N GLY A 514 36.73 -2.69 24.00
CA GLY A 514 37.37 -1.99 25.11
C GLY A 514 37.17 -0.47 25.00
N SER A 515 38.26 0.29 24.91
CA SER A 515 38.21 1.75 24.69
C SER A 515 38.09 2.15 23.22
N ARG A 516 38.11 1.20 22.29
CA ARG A 516 38.07 1.43 20.85
C ARG A 516 36.66 1.22 20.31
N GLY A 517 36.36 1.83 19.19
CA GLY A 517 35.15 1.59 18.41
C GLY A 517 35.49 0.87 17.12
N VAL A 518 34.64 -0.07 16.71
CA VAL A 518 34.74 -0.74 15.42
C VAL A 518 33.42 -0.56 14.69
N ARG A 519 33.50 -0.27 13.40
CA ARG A 519 32.36 -0.17 12.50
C ARG A 519 32.71 -0.83 11.18
N VAL A 520 31.87 -1.76 10.74
CA VAL A 520 32.09 -2.51 9.51
C VAL A 520 30.85 -2.46 8.65
N GLY A 521 31.04 -2.15 7.37
CA GLY A 521 29.97 -2.16 6.39
C GLY A 521 30.34 -2.96 5.16
N ALA A 522 29.32 -3.49 4.50
CA ALA A 522 29.44 -4.07 3.16
C ALA A 522 28.40 -3.45 2.23
N SER A 523 28.76 -3.25 0.98
CA SER A 523 27.86 -2.73 -0.06
C SER A 523 28.24 -3.27 -1.44
N THR A 524 27.45 -2.95 -2.45
CA THR A 524 27.70 -3.30 -3.85
C THR A 524 28.03 -2.05 -4.65
N LEU A 525 28.88 -2.20 -5.68
CA LEU A 525 29.18 -1.10 -6.60
C LEU A 525 28.13 -0.92 -7.71
N THR A 526 27.05 -1.71 -7.71
CA THR A 526 26.03 -1.74 -8.77
C THR A 526 25.01 -0.61 -8.67
N SER A 527 24.85 0.00 -7.49
CA SER A 527 23.96 1.14 -7.24
C SER A 527 24.74 2.23 -6.51
N PRO A 528 25.22 3.28 -7.20
CA PRO A 528 26.16 4.21 -6.58
C PRO A 528 25.48 5.36 -5.80
N ASP A 529 24.17 5.59 -5.99
CA ASP A 529 23.31 6.24 -4.98
C ASP A 529 23.29 5.46 -3.65
N GLY A 530 23.33 4.13 -3.71
CA GLY A 530 23.46 3.25 -2.55
C GLY A 530 24.82 3.41 -1.83
N LEU A 531 25.90 3.67 -2.58
CA LEU A 531 27.24 3.94 -2.00
C LEU A 531 27.30 5.27 -1.27
N HIS A 532 26.57 6.28 -1.75
CA HIS A 532 26.48 7.55 -1.05
C HIS A 532 25.78 7.42 0.30
N GLY A 533 24.59 6.80 0.32
CA GLY A 533 23.87 6.52 1.56
C GLY A 533 24.71 5.71 2.54
N PHE A 534 25.49 4.75 2.03
CA PHE A 534 26.45 3.97 2.80
C PHE A 534 27.59 4.81 3.39
N GLY A 535 28.21 5.69 2.60
CA GLY A 535 29.29 6.58 3.05
C GLY A 535 28.84 7.52 4.18
N ARG A 536 27.65 8.11 4.06
CA ARG A 536 27.04 8.93 5.12
C ARG A 536 26.75 8.13 6.39
N ALA A 537 26.18 6.93 6.25
CA ALA A 537 25.88 6.07 7.39
C ALA A 537 27.18 5.61 8.10
N LEU A 538 28.27 5.42 7.36
CA LEU A 538 29.58 5.08 7.91
C LEU A 538 30.14 6.19 8.81
N THR A 539 30.06 7.45 8.38
CA THR A 539 30.61 8.60 9.12
C THR A 539 29.66 9.20 10.16
N MET A 540 28.40 8.77 10.18
CA MET A 540 27.39 9.28 11.10
C MET A 540 27.73 8.96 12.56
N GLY A 541 27.72 9.99 13.42
CA GLY A 541 27.94 9.83 14.85
C GLY A 541 29.36 9.42 15.25
N LEU A 542 30.36 9.66 14.38
CA LEU A 542 31.75 9.51 14.79
C LEU A 542 32.12 10.56 15.85
N PRO A 543 32.84 10.19 16.93
CA PRO A 543 33.18 11.14 17.98
C PRO A 543 34.13 12.23 17.45
N THR A 544 33.83 13.49 17.78
CA THR A 544 34.72 14.61 17.49
C THR A 544 36.07 14.37 18.14
N ASP A 545 37.15 14.71 17.42
CA ASP A 545 38.53 14.52 17.81
C ASP A 545 39.04 13.07 17.89
N ALA A 546 38.20 12.06 17.60
CA ALA A 546 38.66 10.68 17.55
C ALA A 546 39.65 10.44 16.41
N ARG A 547 40.70 9.66 16.69
CA ARG A 547 41.59 9.13 15.66
C ARG A 547 40.98 7.88 15.07
N PHE A 548 41.15 7.70 13.76
CA PHE A 548 40.61 6.55 13.06
C PHE A 548 41.64 5.86 12.15
N GLU A 549 41.39 4.58 11.91
CA GLU A 549 41.95 3.81 10.79
C GLU A 549 40.77 3.26 9.97
N LEU A 550 40.79 3.55 8.67
CA LEU A 550 39.80 3.13 7.69
C LEU A 550 40.46 2.18 6.69
N VAL A 551 39.82 1.04 6.44
CA VAL A 551 40.18 0.10 5.38
C VAL A 551 39.00 -0.01 4.44
N ILE A 552 39.23 0.21 3.15
CA ILE A 552 38.27 -0.02 2.07
C ILE A 552 38.83 -1.15 1.21
N ALA A 553 38.10 -2.25 1.06
CA ALA A 553 38.50 -3.41 0.25
C ALA A 553 37.45 -3.67 -0.83
N VAL A 554 37.91 -3.95 -2.04
CA VAL A 554 37.07 -4.24 -3.21
C VAL A 554 37.36 -5.64 -3.70
N LEU A 555 36.30 -6.40 -3.92
CA LEU A 555 36.35 -7.81 -4.27
C LEU A 555 35.37 -8.10 -5.42
N PRO A 556 35.68 -9.06 -6.32
CA PRO A 556 34.65 -9.63 -7.17
C PRO A 556 33.58 -10.30 -6.29
N PHE A 557 32.34 -10.38 -6.77
CA PHE A 557 31.30 -11.12 -6.06
C PHE A 557 31.73 -12.58 -5.86
N GLY A 558 31.68 -13.05 -4.60
CA GLY A 558 32.18 -14.38 -4.23
C GLY A 558 33.71 -14.50 -4.18
N GLY A 559 34.45 -13.39 -4.30
CA GLY A 559 35.91 -13.36 -4.23
C GLY A 559 36.47 -13.67 -2.84
N ASP A 560 37.73 -14.14 -2.80
CA ASP A 560 38.44 -14.41 -1.55
C ASP A 560 38.80 -13.09 -0.82
N PRO A 561 38.25 -12.83 0.38
CA PRO A 561 38.53 -11.59 1.12
C PRO A 561 40.00 -11.44 1.56
N ARG A 562 40.82 -12.49 1.44
CA ARG A 562 42.27 -12.42 1.68
C ARG A 562 43.04 -11.84 0.50
N HIS A 563 42.44 -11.84 -0.70
CA HIS A 563 43.06 -11.37 -1.94
C HIS A 563 42.13 -10.37 -2.68
N PRO A 564 41.81 -9.22 -2.07
CA PRO A 564 41.02 -8.18 -2.73
C PRO A 564 41.71 -7.60 -3.98
N ASP A 565 40.90 -7.25 -4.99
CA ASP A 565 41.34 -6.60 -6.23
C ASP A 565 41.98 -5.24 -5.92
N ALA A 566 41.38 -4.51 -4.97
CA ALA A 566 41.89 -3.24 -4.51
C ALA A 566 41.68 -3.03 -3.00
N VAL A 567 42.62 -2.35 -2.36
CA VAL A 567 42.54 -1.99 -0.94
C VAL A 567 43.07 -0.59 -0.74
N LEU A 568 42.34 0.26 -0.02
CA LEU A 568 42.82 1.53 0.50
C LEU A 568 42.83 1.47 2.02
N ARG A 569 43.92 1.94 2.62
CA ARG A 569 44.05 2.14 4.06
C ARG A 569 44.36 3.60 4.34
N ALA A 570 43.57 4.22 5.20
CA ALA A 570 43.72 5.60 5.61
C ALA A 570 43.74 5.72 7.14
N ARG A 571 44.53 6.64 7.66
CA ARG A 571 44.54 7.04 9.08
C ARG A 571 44.38 8.54 9.19
N GLY A 572 43.71 8.96 10.24
CA GLY A 572 43.38 10.36 10.41
C GLY A 572 42.70 10.69 11.72
N LYS A 573 42.14 11.89 11.78
CA LYS A 573 41.39 12.43 12.92
C LYS A 573 40.08 13.06 12.45
N VAL A 574 39.01 12.87 13.22
CA VAL A 574 37.72 13.54 13.01
C VAL A 574 37.83 14.97 13.57
N GLY A 575 37.73 15.99 12.71
CA GLY A 575 37.78 17.40 13.08
C GLY A 575 36.41 18.08 13.02
N ALA A 576 36.32 19.30 13.56
CA ALA A 576 35.08 20.09 13.56
C ALA A 576 34.63 20.54 12.14
N GLY A 577 35.57 20.64 11.19
CA GLY A 577 35.32 21.08 9.82
C GLY A 577 35.45 19.98 8.75
N GLY A 578 35.66 18.71 9.16
CA GLY A 578 35.92 17.61 8.23
C GLY A 578 36.78 16.50 8.83
N VAL A 579 37.27 15.62 7.98
CA VAL A 579 38.11 14.48 8.33
C VAL A 579 39.54 14.78 7.88
N GLU A 580 40.46 14.92 8.83
CA GLU A 580 41.88 15.12 8.54
C GLU A 580 42.55 13.78 8.27
N LEU A 581 43.23 13.65 7.13
CA LEU A 581 44.01 12.48 6.75
C LEU A 581 45.50 12.71 7.04
N GLU A 582 46.08 11.80 7.82
CA GLU A 582 47.48 11.83 8.25
C GLU A 582 48.34 10.85 7.45
N ALA A 583 47.78 9.70 7.06
CA ALA A 583 48.49 8.69 6.30
C ALA A 583 47.55 7.89 5.40
N VAL A 584 48.00 7.55 4.18
CA VAL A 584 47.22 6.76 3.21
C VAL A 584 48.13 5.78 2.48
N ALA A 585 47.60 4.62 2.12
CA ALA A 585 48.19 3.72 1.15
C ALA A 585 47.09 2.97 0.40
N ALA A 586 47.36 2.57 -0.84
CA ALA A 586 46.43 1.80 -1.65
C ALA A 586 47.15 0.72 -2.48
N THR A 587 46.44 -0.36 -2.77
CA THR A 587 46.84 -1.43 -3.70
C THR A 587 45.71 -1.60 -4.72
N PRO A 588 45.98 -1.68 -6.04
CA PRO A 588 47.26 -1.31 -6.65
C PRO A 588 47.66 0.14 -6.27
N ASN A 589 48.95 0.45 -6.34
CA ASN A 589 49.44 1.74 -5.87
C ASN A 589 48.82 2.87 -6.71
N VAL A 590 47.97 3.68 -6.08
CA VAL A 590 47.34 4.82 -6.75
C VAL A 590 48.31 6.00 -6.63
N GLY A 591 48.95 6.37 -7.73
CA GLY A 591 49.90 7.47 -7.80
C GLY A 591 49.19 8.82 -7.67
N LEU A 592 48.70 9.17 -6.49
CA LEU A 592 47.99 10.44 -6.24
C LEU A 592 48.81 11.46 -5.45
N ARG A 593 48.58 12.73 -5.78
CA ARG A 593 48.93 13.93 -5.02
C ARG A 593 47.82 14.20 -4.01
N TRP A 594 47.86 13.47 -2.90
CA TRP A 594 46.86 13.53 -1.83
C TRP A 594 46.55 14.97 -1.40
N GLU A 595 47.55 15.85 -1.34
CA GLU A 595 47.41 17.25 -0.95
C GLU A 595 46.47 18.08 -1.84
N THR A 596 46.16 17.59 -3.04
CA THR A 596 45.30 18.29 -4.01
C THR A 596 43.87 17.75 -4.04
N LEU A 597 43.60 16.61 -3.38
CA LEU A 597 42.29 15.94 -3.44
C LEU A 597 41.17 16.76 -2.82
N GLU A 598 41.42 17.49 -1.72
CA GLU A 598 40.42 18.37 -1.11
C GLU A 598 39.94 19.41 -2.12
N ARG A 599 40.88 20.06 -2.83
CA ARG A 599 40.59 21.13 -3.78
C ARG A 599 39.83 20.61 -5.00
N TYR A 600 40.30 19.52 -5.59
CA TYR A 600 39.82 19.06 -6.90
C TYR A 600 38.67 18.05 -6.84
N LEU A 601 38.47 17.35 -5.71
CA LEU A 601 37.40 16.35 -5.55
C LEU A 601 36.57 16.58 -4.29
N GLY A 602 37.20 16.71 -3.12
CA GLY A 602 36.50 16.76 -1.83
C GLY A 602 35.47 17.89 -1.73
N ARG A 603 35.88 19.14 -1.96
CA ARG A 603 34.99 20.31 -1.94
C ARG A 603 33.95 20.30 -3.07
N PRO A 604 34.32 20.00 -4.33
CA PRO A 604 33.32 19.83 -5.38
C PRO A 604 32.25 18.79 -5.02
N PHE A 605 32.64 17.61 -4.54
CA PHE A 605 31.71 16.55 -4.16
C PHE A 605 30.79 16.97 -3.00
N ASP A 606 31.29 17.71 -2.02
CA ASP A 606 30.45 18.28 -0.96
C ASP A 606 29.39 19.25 -1.51
N GLY A 607 29.77 20.09 -2.48
CA GLY A 607 28.81 20.93 -3.20
C GLY A 607 27.74 20.11 -3.92
N LEU A 608 28.14 19.01 -4.56
CA LEU A 608 27.23 18.11 -5.31
C LEU A 608 26.25 17.41 -4.35
N GLU A 609 26.67 17.16 -3.11
CA GLU A 609 25.80 16.67 -2.05
C GLU A 609 24.79 17.69 -1.57
N ALA A 610 25.20 18.95 -1.43
CA ALA A 610 24.34 20.01 -0.93
C ALA A 610 23.20 20.37 -1.90
N ARG A 611 23.40 20.19 -3.23
CA ARG A 611 22.42 20.61 -4.24
C ARG A 611 22.46 19.76 -5.50
N LEU A 612 21.35 19.06 -5.79
CA LEU A 612 21.19 18.25 -7.01
C LEU A 612 20.60 19.01 -8.20
N PHE A 613 19.74 20.00 -7.95
CA PHE A 613 19.07 20.75 -9.02
C PHE A 613 19.05 22.27 -8.73
N PRO A 614 19.70 23.09 -9.58
CA PRO A 614 20.71 22.68 -10.56
C PRO A 614 21.96 22.12 -9.83
N PRO A 615 22.69 21.13 -10.39
CA PRO A 615 23.92 20.69 -9.77
C PRO A 615 24.93 21.86 -9.68
N PRO A 616 25.86 21.85 -8.72
CA PRO A 616 26.94 22.82 -8.71
C PRO A 616 27.85 22.62 -9.92
N ASP A 617 28.48 23.71 -10.35
CA ASP A 617 29.50 23.62 -11.37
C ASP A 617 30.84 23.25 -10.74
N LEU A 618 31.63 22.46 -11.45
CA LEU A 618 33.02 22.26 -11.10
C LEU A 618 33.80 23.51 -11.53
N GLU A 619 34.24 24.30 -10.54
CA GLU A 619 35.05 25.49 -10.76
C GLU A 619 36.52 25.22 -10.41
N LEU A 620 37.40 25.46 -11.38
CA LEU A 620 38.83 25.19 -11.28
C LEU A 620 39.61 26.46 -11.62
N GLU A 621 40.60 26.78 -10.79
CA GLU A 621 41.52 27.88 -11.02
C GLU A 621 42.93 27.32 -11.22
N LEU A 622 43.37 27.32 -12.48
CA LEU A 622 44.59 26.67 -12.94
C LEU A 622 45.76 27.66 -12.93
N GLU A 623 46.99 27.14 -13.03
CA GLU A 623 48.21 27.96 -12.90
C GLU A 623 48.79 28.41 -14.26
N ALA A 624 48.35 27.79 -15.37
CA ALA A 624 48.83 28.08 -16.72
C ALA A 624 47.76 27.88 -17.78
N ASP A 625 47.84 28.62 -18.90
CA ASP A 625 46.90 28.49 -20.02
C ASP A 625 46.95 27.10 -20.68
N ALA A 626 48.14 26.47 -20.72
CA ALA A 626 48.29 25.10 -21.23
C ALA A 626 47.52 24.05 -20.40
N ASP A 627 47.31 24.31 -19.11
CA ASP A 627 46.50 23.45 -18.25
C ASP A 627 45.00 23.64 -18.53
N VAL A 628 44.58 24.87 -18.88
CA VAL A 628 43.20 25.16 -19.33
C VAL A 628 42.89 24.39 -20.60
N GLU A 629 43.78 24.44 -21.60
CA GLU A 629 43.60 23.72 -22.87
C GLU A 629 43.49 22.20 -22.64
N ARG A 630 44.40 21.62 -21.84
CA ARG A 630 44.37 20.19 -21.50
C ARG A 630 43.09 19.79 -20.77
N LEU A 631 42.55 20.68 -19.93
CA LEU A 631 41.33 20.42 -19.20
C LEU A 631 40.11 20.37 -20.14
N LEU A 632 40.02 21.35 -21.04
CA LEU A 632 38.94 21.43 -22.02
C LEU A 632 38.97 20.23 -22.97
N GLU A 633 40.14 19.83 -23.47
CA GLU A 633 40.30 18.65 -24.33
C GLU A 633 39.78 17.37 -23.65
N ARG A 634 40.07 17.17 -22.35
CA ARG A 634 39.54 16.02 -21.60
C ARG A 634 38.05 16.13 -21.28
N ALA A 635 37.53 17.35 -21.15
CA ALA A 635 36.11 17.55 -20.92
C ALA A 635 35.30 17.24 -22.19
N GLU A 636 35.83 17.53 -23.37
CA GLU A 636 35.24 17.13 -24.66
C GLU A 636 35.12 15.61 -24.78
N ASP A 637 36.11 14.84 -24.30
CA ASP A 637 36.02 13.37 -24.23
C ASP A 637 34.87 12.87 -23.31
N GLU A 638 34.41 13.71 -22.38
CA GLU A 638 33.31 13.45 -21.46
C GLU A 638 32.01 14.17 -21.87
N ASP A 639 31.87 14.57 -23.15
CA ASP A 639 30.83 15.42 -23.79
C ASP A 639 29.37 15.19 -23.32
N ALA A 640 29.02 13.99 -22.85
CA ALA A 640 27.68 13.67 -22.35
C ALA A 640 27.44 14.05 -20.87
N ALA A 641 28.51 14.34 -20.12
CA ALA A 641 28.51 14.54 -18.68
C ALA A 641 28.89 15.97 -18.26
N LEU A 642 29.74 16.66 -19.04
CA LEU A 642 30.32 17.97 -18.70
C LEU A 642 30.28 18.96 -19.86
N ASP A 643 29.86 20.21 -19.61
CA ASP A 643 30.05 21.37 -20.51
C ASP A 643 30.97 22.39 -19.82
N CYS A 644 32.22 22.49 -20.28
CA CYS A 644 33.25 23.34 -19.67
C CYS A 644 33.51 24.63 -20.46
N ARG A 645 33.59 25.76 -19.75
CA ARG A 645 33.96 27.06 -20.33
C ARG A 645 35.08 27.71 -19.54
N ALA A 646 36.08 28.22 -20.26
CA ALA A 646 37.20 28.95 -19.67
C ALA A 646 36.98 30.47 -19.70
N THR A 647 37.50 31.16 -18.68
CA THR A 647 37.63 32.62 -18.63
C THR A 647 39.00 32.95 -18.02
N GLY A 648 40.01 33.12 -18.88
CA GLY A 648 41.41 33.14 -18.45
C GLY A 648 41.81 31.79 -17.84
N LEU A 649 42.45 31.82 -16.67
CA LEU A 649 42.88 30.63 -15.94
C LEU A 649 41.78 29.92 -15.14
N ARG A 650 40.54 30.42 -15.20
CA ARG A 650 39.38 29.79 -14.53
C ARG A 650 38.58 28.97 -15.52
N VAL A 651 38.30 27.72 -15.18
CA VAL A 651 37.39 26.86 -15.94
C VAL A 651 36.18 26.51 -15.09
N ARG A 652 35.00 26.62 -15.69
CA ARG A 652 33.72 26.27 -15.07
C ARG A 652 33.06 25.19 -15.90
N CYS A 653 32.80 24.03 -15.30
CA CYS A 653 32.17 22.90 -15.95
C CYS A 653 30.77 22.67 -15.38
N GLN A 654 29.75 22.84 -16.20
CA GLN A 654 28.38 22.42 -15.89
C GLN A 654 28.31 20.91 -15.97
N THR A 655 27.55 20.27 -15.09
CA THR A 655 27.46 18.82 -15.01
C THR A 655 26.02 18.32 -15.12
N THR A 656 25.87 17.05 -15.51
CA THR A 656 24.60 16.32 -15.40
C THR A 656 24.14 16.20 -13.93
N PRO A 657 22.83 16.15 -13.65
CA PRO A 657 22.30 15.87 -12.32
C PRO A 657 22.53 14.41 -11.85
N ASP A 658 22.96 13.51 -12.74
CA ASP A 658 23.39 12.16 -12.37
C ASP A 658 24.72 12.22 -11.59
N ARG A 659 24.65 11.96 -10.28
CA ARG A 659 25.78 12.09 -9.35
C ARG A 659 26.97 11.24 -9.75
N ASP A 660 26.75 10.05 -10.28
CA ASP A 660 27.81 9.08 -10.50
C ASP A 660 28.50 9.31 -11.82
N VAL A 661 27.73 9.70 -12.84
CA VAL A 661 28.27 10.22 -14.08
C VAL A 661 29.09 11.49 -13.79
N ALA A 662 28.55 12.44 -13.02
CA ALA A 662 29.25 13.67 -12.65
C ALA A 662 30.56 13.40 -11.91
N ARG A 663 30.55 12.55 -10.87
CA ARG A 663 31.74 12.23 -10.06
C ARG A 663 32.84 11.56 -10.88
N ARG A 664 32.49 10.59 -11.74
CA ARG A 664 33.47 9.91 -12.61
C ARG A 664 34.06 10.88 -13.62
N ALA A 665 33.22 11.69 -14.27
CA ALA A 665 33.67 12.69 -15.23
C ALA A 665 34.60 13.71 -14.55
N TRP A 666 34.24 14.24 -13.37
CA TRP A 666 35.09 15.14 -12.60
C TRP A 666 36.44 14.51 -12.27
N ARG A 667 36.47 13.28 -11.75
CA ARG A 667 37.72 12.57 -11.44
C ARG A 667 38.62 12.38 -12.66
N ARG A 668 38.04 12.02 -13.81
CA ARG A 668 38.81 11.84 -15.05
C ARG A 668 39.34 13.16 -15.60
N VAL A 669 38.54 14.23 -15.55
CA VAL A 669 38.97 15.55 -16.01
C VAL A 669 40.10 16.06 -15.11
N VAL A 670 40.01 15.95 -13.78
CA VAL A 670 41.05 16.46 -12.87
C VAL A 670 42.27 15.54 -12.71
N GLU A 671 42.26 14.34 -13.31
CA GLU A 671 43.31 13.30 -13.18
C GLU A 671 44.74 13.84 -13.33
N PRO A 672 45.07 14.73 -14.28
CA PRO A 672 46.44 15.25 -14.42
C PRO A 672 46.95 16.06 -13.22
N TRP A 673 46.05 16.70 -12.47
CA TRP A 673 46.43 17.55 -11.32
C TRP A 673 46.45 16.78 -10.00
N ILE A 674 45.66 15.70 -9.91
CA ILE A 674 45.65 14.79 -8.76
C ILE A 674 46.61 13.61 -8.93
N GLY A 675 47.10 13.32 -10.13
CA GLY A 675 48.09 12.28 -10.40
C GLY A 675 49.52 12.72 -10.01
N ARG A 676 50.33 11.78 -9.53
CA ARG A 676 51.79 11.94 -9.48
C ARG A 676 52.33 11.66 -10.89
N PRO A 677 53.27 12.47 -11.40
CA PRO A 677 53.91 12.16 -12.67
C PRO A 677 54.55 10.78 -12.56
N ASP A 678 54.30 9.92 -13.55
CA ASP A 678 55.00 8.66 -13.67
C ASP A 678 56.49 8.96 -13.62
N ARG A 679 57.18 8.40 -12.63
CA ARG A 679 58.64 8.31 -12.70
C ARG A 679 58.94 7.31 -13.79
N THR A 680 58.94 7.75 -15.05
CA THR A 680 59.63 7.06 -16.11
C THR A 680 61.09 6.95 -15.69
N THR A 681 61.45 5.79 -15.15
CA THR A 681 62.84 5.37 -15.01
C THR A 681 63.38 5.08 -16.42
N THR A 682 63.57 6.12 -17.22
CA THR A 682 64.64 6.12 -18.21
C THR A 682 65.92 6.41 -17.43
N ARG A 683 66.59 5.35 -16.97
CA ARG A 683 68.03 5.45 -16.73
C ARG A 683 68.70 5.70 -18.09
N PRO A 684 69.66 6.63 -18.18
CA PRO A 684 70.47 6.80 -19.39
C PRO A 684 71.25 5.54 -19.75
#